data_AF-A0A6N7LG55-F1
#
_entry.id   AF-A0A6N7LG55-F1
#
_cell.length_a   1.000
_cell.length_b   1.000
_cell.length_c   1.000
_cell.angle_alpha   90.00
_cell.angle_beta   90.00
_cell.angle_gamma   90.00
#
_symmetry.space_group_name_H-M   'P 1'
#
loop_
_entity.id
_entity.type
_entity.pdbx_description
1 polymer ?
#
loop_
_entity_poly.entity_id
_entity_poly.type
_entity_poly.pdbx_seq_one_letter_code
_entity_poly.pdbx_strand_id
1 'polypeptide(L)'
;MPPMSEAISPGTANMADENKIAYEKFDDFLTLRRIEVQSDTDFDIREKILSGRRDVWNIGYVSGNLKNAYAANLSLLFPSLIPVDQGDFGAGEKYMILGTVYRDEKKSHKGAVRALREYRQGQELFLFEQGFLASTHSWSEAFRQKDPRFGCLGYVYDDIAHYFMADYPNRLIHRLNSKREITDAERLRAGQLIKRIVEKKISKYNSQPLIAPAMNPGYARRVLVCDQAFADASTVYGKIDEKGFEAMLVAALRENPDAEIIVKTHPDTYWEKGQRLGYYNHLKDNGRVRILREPVNPYSLFEHVDKVYVGTSQLGLEALFAGKKVVCFGAPFYSGWGLTDDRQTVPHRHRNRSLEEIFHYFYIWYTIYHVPGAPSPSEIEDVLDYIEKNRPVALPPTVDEITNRPKVSVILPVYGVENYIEESLSSLQRQTLRNIEIIPINDCSPDGCQQIIDRLAAEDPRIKPVVLKENIGQGFARNEGLKAARGDYILFLDPDDFMASSDHLERAVTCAEADRADMVRGRKLNERVEDEKGNFVKNQPDGSEVFFDEPFHAVTLAEEPRILHSRHFCNWLYRRDFLEENNIRFLTTQWEERPFVLKALLRAKRISGIDSEAFVYRIRTDSTARREKTVEDCWNQLSNFGQVVDLLTEAGACSTQSPLFFSARFQVTQFFHYLMFGFAFKTVRESGRAGQAAFLEQLREILRKSGLTAGDLSFEPIQLSRRHVVARAYELLFEAVRSGRHALLSDVIDLKPINQTALFEELLTPPLDDAHGAYLDALSFYARNERVKAAKAGSFRGKRPQVIVHIGSSKTGSTYLQHFMENNRPGLLRMGVWFPEVGLFWQQDRPHKQAGHAPFTKAAVTKDRSLKDYIEAGLKLSGGKIHTVILSSEAYFLNTNNSLKIVDYFAEYPVKMIGYFRRQDDWANSQYCEFVGGGAVGKVDKPIDEWLALPITQERLCYRTTIDQWAEKVGKENVIVRPYEKEQFVNGDLIDDFFDSIGMSACTALPRPAQASRNDFPLDARHLRIMLLFNNLPFRSTRNYLQFVEAVTVKLAQKYPKPARPNMLTNEQRRTLLSDQAENNAYIARTYLGREDGRLFSDLTVNQAAQQHVADIPAEDFELFMESYRSQSGIDEMMLSGSGASAKSKNGRQLNGQSGQPRKSNPPQNLTSFQRLLMPAFRIVVRHYSSEIQVTKFNADPIAFFANRKSKAYRKFGQLVYTQKASLPETAHKP
;
A
#
# COMPACT_ATOMS: atom_id res chain seq x y z
N MET A 1 -25.80 -36.34 8.23
CA MET A 1 -24.66 -37.01 7.54
C MET A 1 -25.16 -37.47 6.17
N PRO A 2 -24.45 -37.15 5.07
CA PRO A 2 -23.17 -37.81 4.76
C PRO A 2 -22.13 -36.82 4.14
N PRO A 3 -21.13 -37.26 3.38
CA PRO A 3 -19.71 -37.39 3.70
C PRO A 3 -18.83 -36.23 3.19
N MET A 4 -17.92 -35.71 4.03
CA MET A 4 -16.62 -35.21 3.58
C MET A 4 -15.54 -36.04 4.26
N SER A 5 -15.06 -37.01 3.50
CA SER A 5 -13.81 -37.71 3.71
C SER A 5 -12.67 -36.84 3.22
N GLU A 6 -11.69 -36.54 4.07
CA GLU A 6 -10.29 -36.63 3.64
C GLU A 6 -9.40 -37.04 4.83
N ALA A 7 -8.95 -38.29 4.71
CA ALA A 7 -7.73 -38.93 5.17
C ALA A 7 -7.17 -38.67 6.59
N ILE A 8 -7.39 -39.63 7.50
CA ILE A 8 -6.31 -40.20 8.34
C ILE A 8 -6.50 -41.74 8.44
N SER A 9 -5.44 -42.49 8.15
CA SER A 9 -5.35 -43.96 8.21
C SER A 9 -5.33 -44.47 9.67
N PRO A 10 -5.82 -45.69 9.98
CA PRO A 10 -6.32 -46.05 11.29
C PRO A 10 -5.26 -46.71 12.20
N GLY A 11 -5.23 -46.27 13.46
CA GLY A 11 -4.89 -47.14 14.58
C GLY A 11 -6.17 -47.84 15.05
N THR A 12 -6.21 -49.16 14.93
CA THR A 12 -7.37 -50.02 15.15
C THR A 12 -7.78 -50.08 16.64
N ALA A 13 -8.83 -49.34 16.99
CA ALA A 13 -9.80 -49.69 18.02
C ALA A 13 -11.20 -49.48 17.41
N ASN A 14 -12.15 -50.36 17.72
CA ASN A 14 -13.49 -50.36 17.11
C ASN A 14 -14.26 -49.11 17.57
N MET A 15 -14.64 -48.19 16.67
CA MET A 15 -15.33 -46.93 17.03
C MET A 15 -16.59 -47.14 17.89
N ALA A 16 -17.28 -48.27 17.72
CA ALA A 16 -18.43 -48.66 18.52
C ALA A 16 -18.07 -48.87 20.01
N ASP A 17 -16.88 -49.41 20.29
CA ASP A 17 -16.38 -49.62 21.65
C ASP A 17 -15.96 -48.28 22.29
N GLU A 18 -15.42 -47.34 21.51
CA GLU A 18 -15.07 -46.00 21.98
C GLU A 18 -16.31 -45.19 22.40
N ASN A 19 -17.38 -45.23 21.60
CA ASN A 19 -18.63 -44.54 21.94
C ASN A 19 -19.28 -45.13 23.19
N LYS A 20 -19.24 -46.46 23.36
CA LYS A 20 -19.78 -47.13 24.54
C LYS A 20 -19.10 -46.63 25.82
N ILE A 21 -17.77 -46.61 25.84
CA ILE A 21 -16.98 -46.12 26.99
C ILE A 21 -17.27 -44.64 27.26
N ALA A 22 -17.32 -43.81 26.22
CA ALA A 22 -17.63 -42.39 26.38
C ALA A 22 -19.06 -42.15 26.92
N TYR A 23 -20.04 -42.95 26.46
CA TYR A 23 -21.40 -42.89 26.96
C TYR A 23 -21.49 -43.29 28.44
N GLU A 24 -20.85 -44.39 28.83
CA GLU A 24 -20.79 -44.83 30.23
C GLU A 24 -20.19 -43.74 31.13
N LYS A 25 -19.05 -43.15 30.74
CA LYS A 25 -18.46 -42.02 31.48
C LYS A 25 -19.35 -40.78 31.56
N PHE A 26 -20.09 -40.48 30.49
CA PHE A 26 -21.01 -39.35 30.47
C PHE A 26 -22.22 -39.60 31.38
N ASP A 27 -22.79 -40.80 31.35
CA ASP A 27 -23.91 -41.21 32.20
C ASP A 27 -23.50 -41.26 33.69
N ASP A 28 -22.31 -41.77 33.98
CA ASP A 28 -21.71 -41.76 35.32
C ASP A 28 -21.50 -40.32 35.81
N PHE A 29 -20.97 -39.44 34.96
CA PHE A 29 -20.80 -38.02 35.29
C PHE A 29 -22.14 -37.36 35.67
N LEU A 30 -23.16 -37.52 34.83
CA LEU A 30 -24.50 -36.96 35.09
C LEU A 30 -25.10 -37.53 36.39
N THR A 31 -24.90 -38.82 36.66
CA THR A 31 -25.41 -39.50 37.86
C THR A 31 -24.69 -39.05 39.13
N LEU A 32 -23.35 -39.01 39.12
CA LEU A 32 -22.54 -38.59 40.26
C LEU A 32 -22.79 -37.12 40.62
N ARG A 33 -22.76 -36.23 39.63
CA ARG A 33 -22.99 -34.79 39.86
C ARG A 33 -24.41 -34.47 40.31
N ARG A 34 -25.40 -35.24 39.86
CA ARG A 34 -26.77 -35.14 40.37
C ARG A 34 -26.87 -35.41 41.88
N ILE A 35 -26.01 -36.28 42.41
CA ILE A 35 -25.99 -36.62 43.84
C ILE A 35 -25.14 -35.62 44.64
N GLU A 36 -23.94 -35.29 44.15
CA GLU A 36 -22.97 -34.45 44.88
C GLU A 36 -23.43 -33.00 45.10
N VAL A 37 -24.22 -32.44 44.19
CA VAL A 37 -24.45 -30.98 44.11
C VAL A 37 -25.80 -30.53 44.68
N GLN A 38 -26.58 -31.43 45.27
CA GLN A 38 -27.91 -31.11 45.85
C GLN A 38 -27.91 -30.07 47.00
N SER A 39 -26.74 -29.69 47.53
CA SER A 39 -26.58 -28.82 48.72
C SER A 39 -25.95 -27.43 48.48
N ASP A 40 -25.46 -27.11 47.27
CA ASP A 40 -24.68 -25.88 47.02
C ASP A 40 -25.40 -24.91 46.06
N THR A 41 -26.38 -24.18 46.59
CA THR A 41 -27.18 -23.20 45.84
C THR A 41 -26.47 -21.86 45.61
N ASP A 42 -25.35 -21.62 46.29
CA ASP A 42 -24.62 -20.33 46.26
C ASP A 42 -23.44 -20.34 45.27
N PHE A 43 -23.04 -21.50 44.75
CA PHE A 43 -22.00 -21.64 43.73
C PHE A 43 -22.28 -20.86 42.44
N ASP A 44 -21.35 -19.99 42.04
CA ASP A 44 -21.41 -19.23 40.80
C ASP A 44 -20.56 -19.88 39.69
N ILE A 45 -21.24 -20.60 38.78
CA ILE A 45 -20.59 -21.24 37.63
C ILE A 45 -19.88 -20.24 36.72
N ARG A 46 -20.41 -19.01 36.58
CA ARG A 46 -19.80 -17.97 35.75
C ARG A 46 -18.44 -17.58 36.33
N GLU A 47 -18.37 -17.34 37.64
CA GLU A 47 -17.12 -17.00 38.33
C GLU A 47 -16.11 -18.15 38.26
N LYS A 48 -16.56 -19.40 38.43
CA LYS A 48 -15.71 -20.59 38.29
C LYS A 48 -15.06 -20.70 36.90
N ILE A 49 -15.83 -20.49 35.83
CA ILE A 49 -15.30 -20.54 34.46
C ILE A 49 -14.34 -19.37 34.19
N LEU A 50 -14.72 -18.15 34.59
CA LEU A 50 -13.91 -16.97 34.35
C LEU A 50 -12.60 -16.98 35.15
N SER A 51 -12.61 -17.44 36.39
CA SER A 51 -11.40 -17.57 37.21
C SER A 51 -10.40 -18.57 36.62
N GLY A 52 -10.89 -19.66 36.02
CA GLY A 52 -10.07 -20.69 35.39
C GLY A 52 -9.66 -20.41 33.93
N ARG A 53 -10.01 -19.26 33.34
CA ARG A 53 -9.84 -19.03 31.90
C ARG A 53 -8.38 -19.09 31.39
N ARG A 54 -7.40 -18.89 32.27
CA ARG A 54 -5.97 -18.96 31.95
C ARG A 54 -5.36 -20.35 32.17
N ASP A 55 -6.12 -21.26 32.77
CA ASP A 55 -5.67 -22.63 33.01
C ASP A 55 -5.58 -23.39 31.68
N VAL A 56 -4.97 -24.58 31.72
CA VAL A 56 -4.86 -25.45 30.55
C VAL A 56 -6.12 -26.30 30.44
N TRP A 57 -6.82 -26.19 29.31
CA TRP A 57 -8.10 -26.87 29.06
C TRP A 57 -8.00 -27.81 27.88
N ASN A 58 -8.35 -29.08 28.07
CA ASN A 58 -8.56 -30.02 26.97
C ASN A 58 -9.96 -29.79 26.38
N ILE A 59 -10.07 -29.59 25.07
CA ILE A 59 -11.35 -29.31 24.41
C ILE A 59 -11.62 -30.25 23.24
N GLY A 60 -12.88 -30.66 23.09
CA GLY A 60 -13.37 -31.53 22.02
C GLY A 60 -13.37 -30.94 20.59
N TYR A 61 -12.54 -29.94 20.30
CA TYR A 61 -12.36 -29.34 18.97
C TYR A 61 -11.02 -29.70 18.36
N VAL A 62 -10.93 -29.67 17.02
CA VAL A 62 -9.66 -29.76 16.28
C VAL A 62 -9.05 -28.36 16.08
N SER A 63 -7.73 -28.30 15.93
CA SER A 63 -6.93 -27.07 15.84
C SER A 63 -7.42 -26.11 14.77
N GLY A 64 -7.81 -26.64 13.59
CA GLY A 64 -8.35 -25.82 12.50
C GLY A 64 -9.60 -25.03 12.89
N ASN A 65 -10.50 -25.64 13.67
CA ASN A 65 -11.76 -25.00 14.04
C ASN A 65 -11.57 -23.83 15.02
N LEU A 66 -10.57 -23.91 15.89
CA LEU A 66 -10.19 -22.87 16.84
C LEU A 66 -9.40 -21.72 16.18
N LYS A 67 -8.90 -21.90 14.96
CA LYS A 67 -8.14 -20.87 14.24
C LYS A 67 -9.01 -20.00 13.35
N ASN A 68 -9.90 -20.61 12.57
CA ASN A 68 -10.63 -19.89 11.53
C ASN A 68 -12.02 -20.44 11.21
N ALA A 69 -12.65 -21.22 12.09
CA ALA A 69 -14.03 -21.68 11.86
C ALA A 69 -14.98 -21.16 12.95
N TYR A 70 -16.11 -21.84 13.12
CA TYR A 70 -17.17 -21.43 14.05
C TYR A 70 -16.72 -21.30 15.52
N ALA A 71 -15.66 -22.02 15.92
CA ALA A 71 -15.11 -21.99 17.27
C ALA A 71 -13.93 -21.01 17.45
N ALA A 72 -13.57 -20.23 16.42
CA ALA A 72 -12.34 -19.44 16.41
C ALA A 72 -12.22 -18.47 17.59
N ASN A 73 -13.34 -17.88 17.99
CA ASN A 73 -13.35 -16.83 19.01
C ASN A 73 -13.22 -17.39 20.45
N LEU A 74 -13.36 -18.70 20.68
CA LEU A 74 -13.13 -19.31 22.01
C LEU A 74 -11.72 -19.03 22.54
N SER A 75 -10.74 -18.94 21.65
CA SER A 75 -9.35 -18.62 21.99
C SER A 75 -9.16 -17.21 22.57
N LEU A 76 -10.11 -16.29 22.34
CA LEU A 76 -10.12 -14.97 22.96
C LEU A 76 -10.46 -15.03 24.46
N LEU A 77 -11.22 -16.04 24.88
CA LEU A 77 -11.58 -16.25 26.28
C LEU A 77 -10.62 -17.22 26.97
N PHE A 78 -10.26 -18.31 26.28
CA PHE A 78 -9.35 -19.35 26.77
C PHE A 78 -8.09 -19.42 25.88
N PRO A 79 -7.03 -18.67 26.19
CA PRO A 79 -5.81 -18.65 25.37
C PRO A 79 -5.01 -19.97 25.42
N SER A 80 -5.27 -20.83 26.41
CA SER A 80 -4.52 -22.07 26.69
C SER A 80 -5.34 -23.34 26.40
N LEU A 81 -6.11 -23.35 25.30
CA LEU A 81 -6.88 -24.52 24.85
C LEU A 81 -5.98 -25.54 24.16
N ILE A 82 -6.10 -26.81 24.55
CA ILE A 82 -5.48 -27.97 23.89
C ILE A 82 -6.56 -28.74 23.10
N PRO A 83 -6.55 -28.67 21.76
CA PRO A 83 -7.49 -29.39 20.89
C PRO A 83 -7.18 -30.89 20.78
N VAL A 84 -8.18 -31.70 20.40
CA VAL A 84 -8.09 -33.19 20.33
C VAL A 84 -7.04 -33.73 19.36
N ASP A 85 -6.55 -32.92 18.43
CA ASP A 85 -5.57 -33.29 17.41
C ASP A 85 -4.13 -32.84 17.75
N GLN A 86 -3.91 -32.23 18.93
CA GLN A 86 -2.60 -31.85 19.42
C GLN A 86 -1.94 -32.99 20.22
N GLY A 87 -0.61 -33.14 20.11
CA GLY A 87 0.13 -34.26 20.71
C GLY A 87 0.17 -34.28 22.25
N ASP A 88 -0.15 -33.16 22.89
CA ASP A 88 -0.26 -32.98 24.34
C ASP A 88 -1.72 -33.03 24.84
N PHE A 89 -2.68 -33.39 23.98
CA PHE A 89 -4.06 -33.60 24.40
C PHE A 89 -4.15 -34.65 25.51
N GLY A 90 -4.82 -34.30 26.60
CA GLY A 90 -4.90 -35.10 27.82
C GLY A 90 -3.94 -34.68 28.93
N ALA A 91 -3.01 -33.75 28.68
CA ALA A 91 -2.08 -33.24 29.69
C ALA A 91 -2.73 -32.27 30.70
N GLY A 92 -3.85 -31.63 30.33
CA GLY A 92 -4.58 -30.72 31.24
C GLY A 92 -5.43 -31.43 32.29
N GLU A 93 -5.64 -30.78 33.45
CA GLU A 93 -6.53 -31.27 34.52
C GLU A 93 -8.01 -30.93 34.29
N LYS A 94 -8.31 -30.10 33.28
CA LYS A 94 -9.66 -29.60 32.99
C LYS A 94 -10.10 -29.97 31.58
N TYR A 95 -11.36 -30.36 31.44
CA TYR A 95 -11.97 -30.80 30.19
C TYR A 95 -13.23 -30.01 29.88
N MET A 96 -13.41 -29.65 28.61
CA MET A 96 -14.64 -29.08 28.08
C MET A 96 -15.20 -29.95 26.96
N ILE A 97 -16.48 -30.32 27.09
CA ILE A 97 -17.18 -31.09 26.08
C ILE A 97 -18.39 -30.35 25.52
N LEU A 98 -18.42 -30.28 24.18
CA LEU A 98 -19.53 -29.72 23.42
C LEU A 98 -20.54 -30.82 23.08
N GLY A 99 -21.82 -30.51 23.23
CA GLY A 99 -22.90 -31.42 22.86
C GLY A 99 -23.04 -32.60 23.82
N THR A 100 -23.59 -33.71 23.33
CA THR A 100 -23.97 -34.88 24.13
C THR A 100 -23.45 -36.19 23.53
N VAL A 101 -23.42 -37.23 24.36
CA VAL A 101 -23.08 -38.60 23.96
C VAL A 101 -24.30 -39.51 24.19
N TYR A 102 -24.57 -40.39 23.24
CA TYR A 102 -25.68 -41.35 23.26
C TYR A 102 -25.17 -42.78 23.16
N ARG A 103 -26.04 -43.74 23.51
CA ARG A 103 -25.80 -45.16 23.23
C ARG A 103 -25.63 -45.44 21.74
N ASP A 104 -26.37 -44.73 20.89
CA ASP A 104 -26.23 -44.77 19.44
C ASP A 104 -25.10 -43.83 18.99
N GLU A 105 -23.99 -44.42 18.54
CA GLU A 105 -22.81 -43.70 18.04
C GLU A 105 -23.17 -42.67 16.96
N LYS A 106 -24.15 -42.97 16.10
CA LYS A 106 -24.54 -42.06 15.00
C LYS A 106 -25.14 -40.75 15.49
N LYS A 107 -25.58 -40.70 16.75
CA LYS A 107 -26.16 -39.52 17.39
C LYS A 107 -25.16 -38.78 18.28
N SER A 108 -24.06 -39.41 18.67
CA SER A 108 -23.07 -38.82 19.58
C SER A 108 -22.21 -37.74 18.93
N HIS A 109 -21.89 -36.70 19.70
CA HIS A 109 -20.94 -35.68 19.26
C HIS A 109 -19.51 -36.24 19.29
N LYS A 110 -18.87 -36.33 18.11
CA LYS A 110 -17.54 -36.95 17.95
C LYS A 110 -16.45 -36.33 18.81
N GLY A 111 -16.47 -34.99 18.96
CA GLY A 111 -15.53 -34.28 19.80
C GLY A 111 -15.69 -34.60 21.29
N ALA A 112 -16.93 -34.79 21.74
CA ALA A 112 -17.23 -35.18 23.12
C ALA A 112 -16.79 -36.62 23.39
N VAL A 113 -17.04 -37.55 22.46
CA VAL A 113 -16.58 -38.94 22.56
C VAL A 113 -15.06 -39.02 22.75
N ARG A 114 -14.30 -38.27 21.93
CA ARG A 114 -12.83 -38.22 22.04
C ARG A 114 -12.34 -37.61 23.34
N ALA A 115 -12.93 -36.50 23.79
CA ALA A 115 -12.55 -35.88 25.05
C ALA A 115 -12.87 -36.75 26.27
N LEU A 116 -14.04 -37.38 26.30
CA LEU A 116 -14.44 -38.29 27.39
C LEU A 116 -13.61 -39.57 27.43
N ARG A 117 -13.09 -40.03 26.30
CA ARG A 117 -12.18 -41.17 26.25
C ARG A 117 -10.93 -40.92 27.12
N GLU A 118 -10.31 -39.76 26.96
CA GLU A 118 -9.08 -39.41 27.68
C GLU A 118 -9.34 -38.87 29.10
N TYR A 119 -10.55 -38.36 29.36
CA TYR A 119 -10.99 -37.93 30.69
C TYR A 119 -10.87 -39.06 31.75
N ARG A 120 -10.31 -38.72 32.91
CA ARG A 120 -10.16 -39.64 34.06
C ARG A 120 -10.88 -39.10 35.30
N GLN A 121 -11.40 -40.01 36.12
CA GLN A 121 -12.08 -39.68 37.37
C GLN A 121 -11.13 -38.87 38.29
N GLY A 122 -11.63 -37.74 38.81
CA GLY A 122 -10.84 -36.76 39.59
C GLY A 122 -10.43 -35.50 38.82
N GLN A 123 -10.54 -35.50 37.49
CA GLN A 123 -10.35 -34.29 36.67
C GLN A 123 -11.65 -33.47 36.60
N GLU A 124 -11.53 -32.16 36.38
CA GLU A 124 -12.70 -31.28 36.25
C GLU A 124 -13.28 -31.40 34.82
N LEU A 125 -14.57 -31.72 34.72
CA LEU A 125 -15.30 -31.79 33.45
C LEU A 125 -16.40 -30.74 33.42
N PHE A 126 -16.41 -29.95 32.35
CA PHE A 126 -17.42 -28.93 32.08
C PHE A 126 -18.12 -29.23 30.76
N LEU A 127 -19.43 -29.09 30.79
CA LEU A 127 -20.31 -29.12 29.64
C LEU A 127 -20.41 -27.69 29.09
N PHE A 128 -20.36 -27.51 27.78
CA PHE A 128 -20.66 -26.22 27.19
C PHE A 128 -21.48 -26.34 25.91
N GLU A 129 -22.25 -25.29 25.60
CA GLU A 129 -23.01 -25.17 24.36
C GLU A 129 -22.98 -23.72 23.87
N GLN A 130 -23.28 -23.51 22.59
CA GLN A 130 -23.53 -22.21 21.98
C GLN A 130 -24.59 -21.44 22.75
N GLY A 131 -24.31 -20.17 23.01
CA GLY A 131 -25.30 -19.22 23.49
C GLY A 131 -26.37 -18.95 22.45
N PHE A 132 -27.39 -18.20 22.87
CA PHE A 132 -28.54 -17.88 22.02
C PHE A 132 -28.36 -16.62 21.17
N LEU A 133 -27.29 -15.85 21.39
CA LEU A 133 -26.77 -14.84 20.46
C LEU A 133 -25.48 -15.40 19.86
N ALA A 134 -25.62 -16.36 18.95
CA ALA A 134 -24.51 -17.19 18.55
C ALA A 134 -23.61 -16.50 17.53
N SER A 135 -24.14 -15.96 16.43
CA SER A 135 -23.29 -15.39 15.37
C SER A 135 -24.04 -14.47 14.38
N THR A 136 -23.27 -13.72 13.60
CA THR A 136 -23.75 -12.85 12.51
C THR A 136 -24.30 -13.65 11.32
N HIS A 137 -23.80 -14.86 11.11
CA HIS A 137 -24.13 -15.75 10.00
C HIS A 137 -24.63 -17.10 10.52
N SER A 138 -24.92 -18.05 9.62
CA SER A 138 -25.19 -19.42 10.04
C SER A 138 -23.91 -20.15 10.42
N TRP A 139 -24.00 -21.15 11.29
CA TRP A 139 -22.86 -21.99 11.65
C TRP A 139 -22.24 -22.70 10.42
N SER A 140 -23.07 -23.16 9.49
CA SER A 140 -22.64 -23.80 8.23
C SER A 140 -21.83 -22.84 7.35
N GLU A 141 -22.23 -21.58 7.29
CA GLU A 141 -21.55 -20.55 6.51
C GLU A 141 -20.19 -20.18 7.11
N ALA A 142 -20.10 -20.09 8.44
CA ALA A 142 -18.83 -19.87 9.13
C ALA A 142 -17.80 -20.98 8.81
N PHE A 143 -18.23 -22.24 8.77
CA PHE A 143 -17.35 -23.35 8.36
C PHE A 143 -16.92 -23.28 6.89
N ARG A 144 -17.79 -22.78 6.01
CA ARG A 144 -17.51 -22.66 4.57
C ARG A 144 -16.53 -21.54 4.25
N GLN A 145 -16.75 -20.36 4.85
CA GLN A 145 -15.98 -19.15 4.57
C GLN A 145 -14.64 -19.12 5.33
N LYS A 146 -14.53 -19.86 6.43
CA LYS A 146 -13.36 -19.88 7.31
C LYS A 146 -12.93 -18.49 7.78
N ASP A 147 -13.92 -17.67 8.13
CA ASP A 147 -13.73 -16.30 8.61
C ASP A 147 -14.05 -16.22 10.11
N PRO A 148 -13.10 -15.86 10.98
CA PRO A 148 -13.33 -15.68 12.42
C PRO A 148 -14.46 -14.69 12.76
N ARG A 149 -14.74 -13.72 11.88
CA ARG A 149 -15.84 -12.75 12.04
C ARG A 149 -17.22 -13.40 12.05
N PHE A 150 -17.34 -14.62 11.53
CA PHE A 150 -18.57 -15.40 11.52
C PHE A 150 -18.60 -16.47 12.64
N GLY A 151 -17.55 -16.52 13.46
CA GLY A 151 -17.46 -17.43 14.60
C GLY A 151 -18.51 -17.16 15.67
N CYS A 152 -18.74 -18.14 16.54
CA CYS A 152 -19.62 -18.02 17.68
C CYS A 152 -19.14 -16.89 18.61
N LEU A 153 -20.07 -16.12 19.16
CA LEU A 153 -19.82 -14.94 19.99
C LEU A 153 -20.02 -15.22 21.48
N GLY A 154 -20.64 -16.35 21.85
CA GLY A 154 -20.95 -16.69 23.23
C GLY A 154 -21.24 -18.17 23.45
N TYR A 155 -20.89 -18.67 24.63
CA TYR A 155 -21.20 -20.04 25.06
C TYR A 155 -21.76 -20.04 26.49
N VAL A 156 -22.59 -21.03 26.79
CA VAL A 156 -23.05 -21.37 28.14
C VAL A 156 -22.24 -22.54 28.68
N TYR A 157 -22.02 -22.58 29.99
CA TYR A 157 -21.18 -23.57 30.65
C TYR A 157 -21.89 -24.14 31.88
N ASP A 158 -21.78 -25.45 32.11
CA ASP A 158 -22.34 -26.14 33.27
C ASP A 158 -21.43 -27.29 33.72
N ASP A 159 -21.41 -27.58 35.01
CA ASP A 159 -20.65 -28.68 35.62
C ASP A 159 -21.55 -29.81 36.16
N ILE A 160 -22.87 -29.72 35.93
CA ILE A 160 -23.86 -30.73 36.32
C ILE A 160 -24.51 -31.33 35.07
N ALA A 161 -25.23 -30.52 34.30
CA ALA A 161 -26.00 -30.95 33.13
C ALA A 161 -26.27 -29.76 32.19
N HIS A 162 -26.48 -30.03 30.90
CA HIS A 162 -26.82 -28.96 29.95
C HIS A 162 -28.19 -28.33 30.27
N TYR A 163 -28.37 -27.05 29.92
CA TYR A 163 -29.63 -26.31 30.16
C TYR A 163 -30.88 -27.00 29.58
N PHE A 164 -30.75 -27.73 28.47
CA PHE A 164 -31.85 -28.43 27.80
C PHE A 164 -32.17 -29.81 28.39
N MET A 165 -31.46 -30.26 29.43
CA MET A 165 -31.66 -31.59 30.05
C MET A 165 -32.73 -31.56 31.14
N ALA A 166 -34.00 -31.74 30.76
CA ALA A 166 -35.15 -31.54 31.64
C ALA A 166 -35.31 -32.57 32.77
N ASP A 167 -34.61 -33.71 32.72
CA ASP A 167 -34.64 -34.71 33.80
C ASP A 167 -33.56 -34.50 34.87
N TYR A 168 -32.60 -33.59 34.61
CA TYR A 168 -31.46 -33.34 35.48
C TYR A 168 -31.48 -31.90 36.00
N PRO A 169 -31.19 -31.66 37.29
CA PRO A 169 -30.90 -30.30 37.75
C PRO A 169 -29.63 -29.78 37.06
N ASN A 170 -29.53 -28.46 36.91
CA ASN A 170 -28.33 -27.77 36.39
C ASN A 170 -28.15 -26.42 37.07
N ARG A 171 -27.01 -25.75 36.86
CA ARG A 171 -26.68 -24.50 37.57
C ARG A 171 -27.66 -23.37 37.26
N LEU A 172 -28.21 -23.34 36.05
CA LEU A 172 -29.25 -22.37 35.70
C LEU A 172 -30.56 -22.60 36.47
N ILE A 173 -31.02 -23.85 36.57
CA ILE A 173 -32.21 -24.21 37.35
C ILE A 173 -32.00 -23.90 38.83
N HIS A 174 -30.83 -24.19 39.39
CA HIS A 174 -30.49 -23.81 40.77
C HIS A 174 -30.58 -22.30 40.98
N ARG A 175 -30.00 -21.51 40.08
CA ARG A 175 -30.08 -20.05 40.14
C ARG A 175 -31.54 -19.56 40.02
N LEU A 176 -32.32 -20.13 39.11
CA LEU A 176 -33.74 -19.82 38.93
C LEU A 176 -34.64 -20.28 40.09
N ASN A 177 -34.24 -21.28 40.88
CA ASN A 177 -34.95 -21.64 42.11
C ASN A 177 -34.47 -20.85 43.35
N SER A 178 -33.26 -20.29 43.31
CA SER A 178 -32.62 -19.59 44.43
C SER A 178 -33.44 -18.42 44.97
N LYS A 179 -33.24 -18.07 46.25
CA LYS A 179 -33.90 -16.92 46.91
C LYS A 179 -33.46 -15.57 46.37
N ARG A 180 -32.40 -15.50 45.55
CA ARG A 180 -31.94 -14.26 44.92
C ARG A 180 -33.03 -13.71 44.00
N GLU A 181 -33.30 -12.42 44.14
CA GLU A 181 -34.06 -11.62 43.18
C GLU A 181 -33.10 -10.72 42.43
N ILE A 182 -33.41 -10.44 41.16
CA ILE A 182 -32.67 -9.43 40.39
C ILE A 182 -33.06 -8.03 40.91
N THR A 183 -32.09 -7.12 40.95
CA THR A 183 -32.31 -5.72 41.32
C THR A 183 -33.16 -4.99 40.27
N ASP A 184 -33.75 -3.84 40.64
CA ASP A 184 -34.50 -3.01 39.70
C ASP A 184 -33.66 -2.57 38.48
N ALA A 185 -32.37 -2.31 38.70
CA ALA A 185 -31.44 -1.97 37.62
C ALA A 185 -31.20 -3.15 36.67
N GLU A 186 -31.02 -4.37 37.20
CA GLU A 186 -30.87 -5.59 36.41
C GLU A 186 -32.15 -5.90 35.62
N ARG A 187 -33.33 -5.69 36.23
CA ARG A 187 -34.63 -5.85 35.58
C ARG A 187 -34.83 -4.85 34.44
N LEU A 188 -34.50 -3.58 34.68
CA LEU A 188 -34.56 -2.54 33.65
C LEU A 188 -33.60 -2.85 32.49
N ARG A 189 -32.36 -3.24 32.79
CA ARG A 189 -31.37 -3.66 31.77
C ARG A 189 -31.89 -4.83 30.93
N ALA A 190 -32.43 -5.87 31.57
CA ALA A 190 -33.01 -7.02 30.87
C ALA A 190 -34.17 -6.61 29.96
N GLY A 191 -35.10 -5.79 30.45
CA GLY A 191 -36.22 -5.28 29.64
C GLY A 191 -35.78 -4.46 28.44
N GLN A 192 -34.79 -3.59 28.59
CA GLN A 192 -34.22 -2.79 27.49
C GLN A 192 -33.53 -3.67 26.44
N LEU A 193 -32.79 -4.69 26.87
CA LEU A 193 -32.11 -5.63 25.96
C LEU A 193 -33.11 -6.52 25.20
N ILE A 194 -34.15 -7.02 25.87
CA ILE A 194 -35.27 -7.73 25.22
C ILE A 194 -35.89 -6.85 24.13
N LYS A 195 -36.21 -5.59 24.47
CA LYS A 195 -36.77 -4.62 23.52
C LYS A 195 -35.85 -4.41 22.32
N ARG A 196 -34.54 -4.20 22.56
CA ARG A 196 -33.54 -4.03 21.49
C ARG A 196 -33.46 -5.26 20.58
N ILE A 197 -33.44 -6.47 21.15
CA ILE A 197 -33.41 -7.73 20.38
C ILE A 197 -34.63 -7.84 19.46
N VAL A 198 -35.82 -7.53 19.97
CA VAL A 198 -37.08 -7.55 19.19
C VAL A 198 -37.05 -6.49 18.09
N GLU A 199 -36.78 -5.23 18.43
CA GLU A 199 -36.76 -4.10 17.48
C GLU A 199 -35.72 -4.28 16.37
N LYS A 200 -34.55 -4.82 16.72
CA LYS A 200 -33.45 -5.08 15.78
C LYS A 200 -33.57 -6.44 15.09
N LYS A 201 -34.58 -7.25 15.42
CA LYS A 201 -34.84 -8.58 14.88
C LYS A 201 -33.63 -9.52 15.01
N ILE A 202 -32.96 -9.49 16.16
CA ILE A 202 -31.74 -10.27 16.42
C ILE A 202 -32.11 -11.65 16.95
N SER A 203 -31.58 -12.70 16.36
CA SER A 203 -31.84 -14.10 16.74
C SER A 203 -30.52 -14.86 16.97
N LYS A 204 -30.57 -16.21 17.07
CA LYS A 204 -29.39 -17.07 17.20
C LYS A 204 -28.41 -16.88 16.05
N TYR A 205 -28.96 -16.85 14.84
CA TYR A 205 -28.23 -16.64 13.58
C TYR A 205 -28.84 -15.45 12.86
N ASN A 206 -28.01 -14.55 12.35
CA ASN A 206 -28.46 -13.22 11.93
C ASN A 206 -28.30 -12.94 10.42
N SER A 207 -28.13 -13.98 9.60
CA SER A 207 -28.08 -13.86 8.13
C SER A 207 -29.39 -14.16 7.41
N GLN A 208 -30.48 -14.44 8.14
CA GLN A 208 -31.78 -14.72 7.53
C GLN A 208 -32.47 -13.43 7.06
N PRO A 209 -33.21 -13.46 5.94
CA PRO A 209 -34.00 -12.32 5.46
C PRO A 209 -34.91 -11.74 6.56
N LEU A 210 -34.89 -10.41 6.70
CA LEU A 210 -35.71 -9.65 7.66
C LEU A 210 -37.07 -9.21 7.07
N ILE A 211 -37.42 -9.75 5.91
CA ILE A 211 -38.69 -9.50 5.22
C ILE A 211 -39.62 -10.68 5.53
N ALA A 212 -40.86 -10.38 5.90
CA ALA A 212 -41.85 -11.41 6.14
C ALA A 212 -42.30 -12.07 4.81
N PRO A 213 -42.53 -13.39 4.78
CA PRO A 213 -43.04 -14.05 3.58
C PRO A 213 -44.46 -13.55 3.29
N ALA A 214 -44.85 -13.58 2.01
CA ALA A 214 -46.22 -13.25 1.61
C ALA A 214 -47.22 -14.13 2.38
N MET A 215 -48.17 -13.53 3.10
CA MET A 215 -49.15 -14.23 3.93
C MET A 215 -50.46 -14.48 3.16
N ASN A 216 -51.19 -15.56 3.49
CA ASN A 216 -52.46 -15.85 2.83
C ASN A 216 -53.53 -14.83 3.25
N PRO A 217 -54.08 -14.00 2.34
CA PRO A 217 -55.06 -12.98 2.70
C PRO A 217 -56.40 -13.56 3.17
N GLY A 218 -56.67 -14.85 2.93
CA GLY A 218 -57.89 -15.54 3.34
C GLY A 218 -58.03 -15.80 4.84
N TYR A 219 -56.99 -15.54 5.64
CA TYR A 219 -57.01 -15.73 7.09
C TYR A 219 -56.59 -14.46 7.83
N ALA A 220 -57.44 -14.00 8.74
CA ALA A 220 -57.15 -12.83 9.59
C ALA A 220 -56.20 -13.18 10.75
N ARG A 221 -56.23 -14.42 11.24
CA ARG A 221 -55.49 -14.91 12.42
C ARG A 221 -54.53 -16.03 12.05
N ARG A 222 -53.35 -16.09 12.68
CA ARG A 222 -52.32 -17.08 12.35
C ARG A 222 -51.60 -17.64 13.58
N VAL A 223 -51.20 -18.89 13.48
CA VAL A 223 -50.50 -19.64 14.53
C VAL A 223 -49.25 -20.27 13.95
N LEU A 224 -48.15 -20.17 14.69
CA LEU A 224 -46.87 -20.75 14.31
C LEU A 224 -46.66 -22.10 15.01
N VAL A 225 -46.22 -23.10 14.24
CA VAL A 225 -45.74 -24.38 14.74
C VAL A 225 -44.28 -24.52 14.32
N CYS A 226 -43.38 -24.62 15.29
CA CYS A 226 -41.95 -24.67 15.05
C CYS A 226 -41.45 -26.11 14.92
N ASP A 227 -40.88 -26.44 13.76
CA ASP A 227 -40.15 -27.68 13.56
C ASP A 227 -38.75 -27.62 14.23
N GLN A 228 -38.13 -28.78 14.43
CA GLN A 228 -36.76 -28.91 14.92
C GLN A 228 -36.01 -30.00 14.16
N ALA A 229 -34.68 -29.94 14.17
CA ALA A 229 -33.87 -31.00 13.58
C ALA A 229 -34.13 -32.35 14.24
N PHE A 230 -34.23 -33.41 13.44
CA PHE A 230 -34.50 -34.75 13.93
C PHE A 230 -33.41 -35.22 14.91
N ALA A 231 -33.84 -35.79 16.04
CA ALA A 231 -32.97 -36.30 17.10
C ALA A 231 -31.96 -35.26 17.65
N ASP A 232 -32.32 -33.98 17.66
CA ASP A 232 -31.55 -32.94 18.35
C ASP A 232 -31.47 -33.24 19.85
N ALA A 233 -30.34 -32.94 20.49
CA ALA A 233 -30.15 -33.20 21.91
C ALA A 233 -31.20 -32.53 22.80
N SER A 234 -31.65 -31.34 22.41
CA SER A 234 -32.72 -30.60 23.08
C SER A 234 -34.09 -31.27 22.97
N THR A 235 -34.34 -32.11 21.96
CA THR A 235 -35.59 -32.88 21.84
C THR A 235 -35.54 -34.14 22.70
N VAL A 236 -34.44 -34.89 22.60
CA VAL A 236 -34.23 -36.15 23.33
C VAL A 236 -34.26 -35.92 24.84
N TYR A 237 -33.49 -34.95 25.35
CA TYR A 237 -33.45 -34.65 26.78
C TYR A 237 -34.54 -33.66 27.24
N GLY A 238 -35.29 -33.10 26.31
CA GLY A 238 -36.41 -32.20 26.57
C GLY A 238 -37.78 -32.86 26.46
N LYS A 239 -37.86 -34.19 26.59
CA LYS A 239 -39.10 -34.98 26.72
C LYS A 239 -40.07 -34.85 25.54
N ILE A 240 -39.56 -34.77 24.32
CA ILE A 240 -40.42 -34.81 23.12
C ILE A 240 -39.82 -35.74 22.06
N ASP A 241 -40.67 -36.62 21.52
CA ASP A 241 -40.36 -37.52 20.43
C ASP A 241 -41.21 -37.20 19.19
N GLU A 242 -41.11 -38.04 18.16
CA GLU A 242 -41.87 -37.89 16.91
C GLU A 242 -43.38 -37.83 17.13
N LYS A 243 -43.93 -38.67 18.03
CA LYS A 243 -45.35 -38.65 18.37
C LYS A 243 -45.74 -37.36 19.09
N GLY A 244 -44.86 -36.81 19.90
CA GLY A 244 -45.03 -35.51 20.53
C GLY A 244 -45.13 -34.36 19.52
N PHE A 245 -44.29 -34.37 18.47
CA PHE A 245 -44.40 -33.39 17.37
C PHE A 245 -45.70 -33.59 16.57
N GLU A 246 -46.14 -34.81 16.31
CA GLU A 246 -47.44 -35.05 15.68
C GLU A 246 -48.60 -34.49 16.53
N ALA A 247 -48.58 -34.80 17.84
CA ALA A 247 -49.57 -34.29 18.79
C ALA A 247 -49.58 -32.75 18.88
N MET A 248 -48.41 -32.12 18.79
CA MET A 248 -48.29 -30.66 18.76
C MET A 248 -49.01 -30.03 17.57
N LEU A 249 -48.80 -30.57 16.36
CA LEU A 249 -49.48 -30.05 15.16
C LEU A 249 -50.99 -30.27 15.22
N VAL A 250 -51.42 -31.45 15.68
CA VAL A 250 -52.85 -31.77 15.88
C VAL A 250 -53.49 -30.83 16.91
N ALA A 251 -52.79 -30.53 18.00
CA ALA A 251 -53.28 -29.59 19.01
C ALA A 251 -53.35 -28.17 18.48
N ALA A 252 -52.35 -27.69 17.74
CA ALA A 252 -52.37 -26.37 17.12
C ALA A 252 -53.57 -26.21 16.18
N LEU A 253 -53.90 -27.26 15.41
CA LEU A 253 -55.09 -27.31 14.57
C LEU A 253 -56.39 -27.28 15.40
N ARG A 254 -56.53 -28.13 16.41
CA ARG A 254 -57.76 -28.25 17.21
C ARG A 254 -58.04 -27.02 18.06
N GLU A 255 -57.01 -26.45 18.68
CA GLU A 255 -57.14 -25.32 19.59
C GLU A 255 -57.34 -23.98 18.86
N ASN A 256 -57.09 -23.91 17.55
CA ASN A 256 -57.20 -22.69 16.75
C ASN A 256 -57.94 -22.98 15.42
N PRO A 257 -59.25 -23.28 15.44
CA PRO A 257 -59.99 -23.71 14.25
C PRO A 257 -60.14 -22.62 13.17
N ASP A 258 -60.03 -21.35 13.55
CA ASP A 258 -60.20 -20.14 12.74
C ASP A 258 -58.90 -19.62 12.11
N ALA A 259 -57.74 -20.18 12.50
CA ALA A 259 -56.43 -19.66 12.11
C ALA A 259 -55.75 -20.48 11.00
N GLU A 260 -54.94 -19.79 10.20
CA GLU A 260 -53.89 -20.41 9.38
C GLU A 260 -52.79 -20.96 10.31
N ILE A 261 -52.38 -22.20 10.08
CA ILE A 261 -51.28 -22.84 10.79
C ILE A 261 -50.04 -22.79 9.92
N ILE A 262 -49.06 -21.98 10.31
CA ILE A 262 -47.77 -21.90 9.64
C ILE A 262 -46.81 -22.88 10.34
N VAL A 263 -46.39 -23.91 9.62
CA VAL A 263 -45.34 -24.82 10.08
C VAL A 263 -44.00 -24.32 9.54
N LYS A 264 -43.17 -23.75 10.42
CA LYS A 264 -41.84 -23.27 10.04
C LYS A 264 -40.84 -24.41 10.16
N THR A 265 -40.23 -24.80 9.04
CA THR A 265 -39.19 -25.84 9.07
C THR A 265 -37.87 -25.32 9.60
N HIS A 266 -37.06 -26.22 10.16
CA HIS A 266 -35.76 -25.87 10.73
C HIS A 266 -34.80 -25.33 9.63
N PRO A 267 -34.02 -24.26 9.91
CA PRO A 267 -33.13 -23.66 8.92
C PRO A 267 -32.04 -24.61 8.38
N ASP A 268 -31.56 -25.58 9.17
CA ASP A 268 -30.58 -26.59 8.71
C ASP A 268 -31.09 -27.39 7.50
N THR A 269 -32.39 -27.60 7.34
CA THR A 269 -32.94 -28.28 6.16
C THR A 269 -32.60 -27.53 4.87
N TYR A 270 -32.54 -26.20 4.94
CA TYR A 270 -32.10 -25.37 3.82
C TYR A 270 -30.57 -25.28 3.74
N TRP A 271 -29.90 -24.97 4.86
CA TRP A 271 -28.44 -24.75 4.89
C TRP A 271 -27.62 -25.99 4.51
N GLU A 272 -28.09 -27.18 4.87
CA GLU A 272 -27.42 -28.45 4.58
C GLU A 272 -28.04 -29.19 3.38
N LYS A 273 -28.80 -28.51 2.52
CA LYS A 273 -29.44 -29.08 1.32
C LYS A 273 -30.22 -30.38 1.62
N GLY A 274 -30.96 -30.40 2.74
CA GLY A 274 -31.81 -31.52 3.14
C GLY A 274 -31.08 -32.69 3.82
N GLN A 275 -29.78 -32.61 4.10
CA GLN A 275 -29.04 -33.68 4.80
C GLN A 275 -29.44 -33.85 6.27
N ARG A 276 -30.05 -32.82 6.88
CA ARG A 276 -30.64 -32.85 8.21
C ARG A 276 -32.11 -32.48 8.11
N LEU A 277 -32.95 -33.50 8.33
CA LEU A 277 -34.39 -33.39 8.19
C LEU A 277 -35.03 -32.90 9.49
N GLY A 278 -36.11 -32.11 9.38
CA GLY A 278 -37.01 -31.82 10.49
C GLY A 278 -38.13 -32.84 10.61
N TYR A 279 -38.88 -32.81 11.72
CA TYR A 279 -40.00 -33.72 11.97
C TYR A 279 -41.15 -33.54 10.97
N TYR A 280 -41.35 -32.33 10.44
CA TYR A 280 -42.42 -32.02 9.49
C TYR A 280 -41.97 -31.98 8.02
N ASN A 281 -40.75 -32.42 7.70
CA ASN A 281 -40.23 -32.32 6.34
C ASN A 281 -41.07 -33.07 5.30
N HIS A 282 -41.76 -34.14 5.68
CA HIS A 282 -42.63 -34.93 4.82
C HIS A 282 -43.97 -34.24 4.48
N LEU A 283 -44.35 -33.17 5.20
CA LEU A 283 -45.62 -32.48 4.99
C LEU A 283 -45.60 -31.57 3.75
N LYS A 284 -46.79 -31.34 3.19
CA LYS A 284 -47.06 -30.37 2.13
C LYS A 284 -48.15 -29.42 2.59
N ASP A 285 -48.26 -28.28 1.92
CA ASP A 285 -49.37 -27.34 2.11
C ASP A 285 -50.70 -28.07 1.93
N ASN A 286 -51.62 -27.88 2.88
CA ASN A 286 -52.92 -28.52 2.85
C ASN A 286 -53.97 -27.66 3.57
N GLY A 287 -54.89 -27.08 2.80
CA GLY A 287 -55.95 -26.22 3.31
C GLY A 287 -55.37 -25.05 4.10
N ARG A 288 -55.63 -25.02 5.42
CA ARG A 288 -55.14 -23.98 6.33
C ARG A 288 -53.77 -24.26 6.96
N VAL A 289 -53.12 -25.37 6.60
CA VAL A 289 -51.74 -25.67 7.02
C VAL A 289 -50.79 -25.29 5.90
N ARG A 290 -49.87 -24.37 6.19
CA ARG A 290 -48.84 -23.92 5.27
C ARG A 290 -47.46 -24.30 5.79
N ILE A 291 -46.63 -24.90 4.93
CA ILE A 291 -45.27 -25.31 5.27
C ILE A 291 -44.28 -24.26 4.78
N LEU A 292 -43.73 -23.48 5.71
CA LEU A 292 -42.79 -22.42 5.42
C LEU A 292 -41.34 -22.95 5.43
N ARG A 293 -40.84 -23.24 4.23
CA ARG A 293 -39.49 -23.81 4.01
C ARG A 293 -38.41 -22.75 3.82
N GLU A 294 -38.81 -21.56 3.40
CA GLU A 294 -37.93 -20.44 3.13
C GLU A 294 -37.20 -19.99 4.41
N PRO A 295 -35.95 -19.50 4.29
CA PRO A 295 -35.27 -18.84 5.39
C PRO A 295 -35.97 -17.51 5.69
N VAL A 296 -36.47 -17.36 6.91
CA VAL A 296 -37.06 -16.10 7.41
C VAL A 296 -36.61 -15.90 8.84
N ASN A 297 -36.29 -14.65 9.18
CA ASN A 297 -36.00 -14.27 10.55
C ASN A 297 -37.24 -14.43 11.46
N PRO A 298 -37.11 -15.06 12.65
CA PRO A 298 -38.23 -15.34 13.53
C PRO A 298 -39.08 -14.12 13.92
N TYR A 299 -38.46 -12.97 14.20
CA TYR A 299 -39.18 -11.77 14.63
C TYR A 299 -40.07 -11.21 13.52
N SER A 300 -39.63 -11.31 12.26
CA SER A 300 -40.48 -10.95 11.12
C SER A 300 -41.68 -11.88 10.97
N LEU A 301 -41.58 -13.13 11.42
CA LEU A 301 -42.72 -14.05 11.44
C LEU A 301 -43.61 -13.82 12.66
N PHE A 302 -43.04 -13.47 13.82
CA PHE A 302 -43.79 -13.16 15.04
C PHE A 302 -44.72 -11.96 14.84
N GLU A 303 -44.35 -10.96 14.04
CA GLU A 303 -45.22 -9.84 13.68
C GLU A 303 -46.58 -10.27 13.08
N HIS A 304 -46.67 -11.48 12.50
CA HIS A 304 -47.87 -11.97 11.81
C HIS A 304 -48.63 -13.09 12.52
N VAL A 305 -48.17 -13.57 13.67
CA VAL A 305 -48.79 -14.68 14.42
C VAL A 305 -49.17 -14.28 15.83
N ASP A 306 -50.20 -14.93 16.37
CA ASP A 306 -50.75 -14.65 17.69
C ASP A 306 -50.26 -15.63 18.77
N LYS A 307 -49.97 -16.86 18.34
CA LYS A 307 -49.65 -17.99 19.21
C LYS A 307 -48.57 -18.86 18.56
N VAL A 308 -47.65 -19.38 19.36
CA VAL A 308 -46.52 -20.20 18.91
C VAL A 308 -46.49 -21.53 19.67
N TYR A 309 -46.40 -22.64 18.93
CA TYR A 309 -46.26 -24.00 19.45
C TYR A 309 -44.84 -24.49 19.19
N VAL A 310 -44.18 -24.97 20.24
CA VAL A 310 -42.80 -25.45 20.17
C VAL A 310 -42.65 -26.79 20.90
N GLY A 311 -41.76 -27.64 20.39
CA GLY A 311 -41.26 -28.78 21.16
C GLY A 311 -40.34 -28.28 22.28
N THR A 312 -39.11 -27.96 21.91
CA THR A 312 -38.07 -27.42 22.81
C THR A 312 -37.25 -26.28 22.17
N SER A 313 -37.69 -25.80 21.01
CA SER A 313 -36.98 -24.81 20.21
C SER A 313 -36.74 -23.50 20.97
N GLN A 314 -35.59 -22.86 20.74
CA GLN A 314 -35.31 -21.49 21.20
C GLN A 314 -36.36 -20.49 20.72
N LEU A 315 -36.99 -20.74 19.56
CA LEU A 315 -38.01 -19.87 19.00
C LEU A 315 -39.17 -19.58 19.96
N GLY A 316 -39.46 -20.49 20.91
CA GLY A 316 -40.48 -20.25 21.93
C GLY A 316 -40.07 -19.16 22.92
N LEU A 317 -38.79 -19.08 23.31
CA LEU A 317 -38.31 -17.99 24.17
C LEU A 317 -38.30 -16.65 23.42
N GLU A 318 -37.90 -16.65 22.14
CA GLU A 318 -37.92 -15.45 21.30
C GLU A 318 -39.36 -14.98 21.03
N ALA A 319 -40.32 -15.90 20.92
CA ALA A 319 -41.72 -15.58 20.83
C ALA A 319 -42.25 -14.92 22.13
N LEU A 320 -41.78 -15.35 23.31
CA LEU A 320 -42.08 -14.65 24.57
C LEU A 320 -41.52 -13.22 24.58
N PHE A 321 -40.29 -13.00 24.08
CA PHE A 321 -39.71 -11.66 23.93
C PHE A 321 -40.57 -10.77 23.03
N ALA A 322 -41.12 -11.33 21.94
CA ALA A 322 -42.05 -10.66 21.04
C ALA A 322 -43.50 -10.56 21.58
N GLY A 323 -43.73 -10.91 22.85
CA GLY A 323 -45.03 -10.80 23.52
C GLY A 323 -46.08 -11.82 23.06
N LYS A 324 -45.66 -12.95 22.48
CA LYS A 324 -46.57 -13.98 21.96
C LYS A 324 -46.93 -15.01 23.02
N LYS A 325 -48.11 -15.63 22.86
CA LYS A 325 -48.50 -16.79 23.67
C LYS A 325 -47.74 -18.02 23.19
N VAL A 326 -47.11 -18.75 24.11
CA VAL A 326 -46.24 -19.90 23.78
C VAL A 326 -46.73 -21.17 24.45
N VAL A 327 -46.83 -22.24 23.67
CA VAL A 327 -47.20 -23.59 24.10
C VAL A 327 -46.02 -24.53 23.92
N CYS A 328 -45.59 -25.17 25.01
CA CYS A 328 -44.44 -26.06 25.03
C CYS A 328 -44.89 -27.52 25.12
N PHE A 329 -44.68 -28.30 24.05
CA PHE A 329 -44.95 -29.75 24.02
C PHE A 329 -43.82 -30.60 24.59
N GLY A 330 -42.60 -30.07 24.57
CA GLY A 330 -41.47 -30.57 25.35
C GLY A 330 -41.20 -29.70 26.58
N ALA A 331 -40.02 -29.85 27.17
CA ALA A 331 -39.58 -29.18 28.39
C ALA A 331 -38.30 -28.33 28.21
N PRO A 332 -38.29 -27.32 27.31
CA PRO A 332 -37.15 -26.41 27.16
C PRO A 332 -36.85 -25.68 28.47
N PHE A 333 -35.64 -25.16 28.70
CA PHE A 333 -35.26 -24.61 30.01
C PHE A 333 -36.16 -23.46 30.52
N TYR A 334 -36.80 -22.72 29.60
CA TYR A 334 -37.69 -21.61 29.90
C TYR A 334 -39.15 -22.02 30.20
N SER A 335 -39.50 -23.30 30.06
CA SER A 335 -40.81 -23.84 30.47
C SER A 335 -40.84 -24.22 31.96
N GLY A 336 -42.02 -24.28 32.57
CA GLY A 336 -42.22 -24.69 33.97
C GLY A 336 -42.02 -23.55 34.99
N TRP A 337 -41.91 -22.30 34.53
CA TRP A 337 -41.72 -21.10 35.36
C TRP A 337 -42.93 -20.14 35.35
N GLY A 338 -44.07 -20.56 34.80
CA GLY A 338 -45.30 -19.77 34.73
C GLY A 338 -45.40 -18.80 33.54
N LEU A 339 -44.47 -18.86 32.58
CA LEU A 339 -44.46 -18.01 31.38
C LEU A 339 -45.11 -18.66 30.14
N THR A 340 -45.31 -19.97 30.16
CA THR A 340 -45.72 -20.78 29.00
C THR A 340 -46.87 -21.72 29.36
N ASP A 341 -47.63 -22.17 28.35
CA ASP A 341 -48.59 -23.27 28.46
C ASP A 341 -47.81 -24.60 28.27
N ASP A 342 -47.51 -25.26 29.39
CA ASP A 342 -46.62 -26.41 29.44
C ASP A 342 -47.37 -27.74 29.40
N ARG A 343 -47.04 -28.58 28.41
CA ARG A 343 -47.62 -29.93 28.26
C ARG A 343 -46.78 -31.02 28.92
N GLN A 344 -45.64 -30.66 29.48
CA GLN A 344 -44.74 -31.54 30.24
C GLN A 344 -44.44 -30.93 31.61
N THR A 345 -44.40 -31.77 32.64
CA THR A 345 -44.01 -31.36 34.00
C THR A 345 -42.53 -31.60 34.25
N VAL A 346 -41.85 -30.62 34.88
CA VAL A 346 -40.45 -30.75 35.31
C VAL A 346 -40.37 -30.62 36.83
N PRO A 347 -40.18 -31.72 37.58
CA PRO A 347 -40.30 -31.70 39.05
C PRO A 347 -39.39 -30.72 39.80
N HIS A 348 -38.23 -30.40 39.23
CA HIS A 348 -37.26 -29.49 39.83
C HIS A 348 -37.39 -28.03 39.37
N ARG A 349 -38.48 -27.66 38.66
CA ARG A 349 -38.85 -26.27 38.35
C ARG A 349 -40.16 -25.96 39.05
N HIS A 350 -40.11 -25.15 40.11
CA HIS A 350 -41.24 -25.03 41.05
C HIS A 350 -41.46 -23.58 41.55
N ARG A 351 -40.88 -22.59 40.88
CA ARG A 351 -41.12 -21.16 41.16
C ARG A 351 -41.68 -20.48 39.92
N ASN A 352 -42.47 -19.43 40.14
CA ASN A 352 -42.81 -18.52 39.05
C ASN A 352 -41.67 -17.52 38.85
N ARG A 353 -41.34 -17.22 37.59
CA ARG A 353 -40.34 -16.21 37.21
C ARG A 353 -40.90 -15.31 36.12
N SER A 354 -40.49 -14.05 36.18
CA SER A 354 -40.72 -13.06 35.13
C SER A 354 -39.82 -13.31 33.93
N LEU A 355 -40.19 -12.75 32.78
CA LEU A 355 -39.42 -12.88 31.54
C LEU A 355 -38.04 -12.22 31.68
N GLU A 356 -37.95 -11.09 32.38
CA GLU A 356 -36.71 -10.38 32.67
C GLU A 356 -35.77 -11.20 33.53
N GLU A 357 -36.29 -11.99 34.49
CA GLU A 357 -35.46 -12.91 35.29
C GLU A 357 -34.90 -14.05 34.44
N ILE A 358 -35.72 -14.69 33.61
CA ILE A 358 -35.25 -15.72 32.67
C ILE A 358 -34.19 -15.15 31.74
N PHE A 359 -34.42 -13.96 31.18
CA PHE A 359 -33.46 -13.28 30.31
C PHE A 359 -32.16 -12.96 31.05
N HIS A 360 -32.24 -12.31 32.21
CA HIS A 360 -31.06 -11.93 32.99
C HIS A 360 -30.21 -13.16 33.33
N TYR A 361 -30.83 -14.21 33.87
CA TYR A 361 -30.06 -15.38 34.27
C TYR A 361 -29.47 -16.14 33.08
N PHE A 362 -30.19 -16.27 31.95
CA PHE A 362 -29.65 -16.99 30.79
C PHE A 362 -28.67 -16.15 29.96
N TYR A 363 -29.11 -14.99 29.49
CA TYR A 363 -28.37 -14.17 28.52
C TYR A 363 -27.27 -13.32 29.15
N ILE A 364 -27.37 -12.92 30.42
CA ILE A 364 -26.39 -12.03 31.07
C ILE A 364 -25.48 -12.81 32.00
N TRP A 365 -26.04 -13.61 32.91
CA TRP A 365 -25.25 -14.34 33.91
C TRP A 365 -24.65 -15.64 33.35
N TYR A 366 -25.48 -16.52 32.79
CA TYR A 366 -25.08 -17.88 32.42
C TYR A 366 -24.28 -17.95 31.10
N THR A 367 -24.58 -17.07 30.14
CA THR A 367 -23.83 -16.98 28.87
C THR A 367 -22.60 -16.09 29.03
N ILE A 368 -21.44 -16.56 28.56
CA ILE A 368 -20.18 -15.79 28.54
C ILE A 368 -19.83 -15.46 27.09
N TYR A 369 -19.73 -14.16 26.78
CA TYR A 369 -19.46 -13.65 25.44
C TYR A 369 -18.01 -13.26 25.23
N HIS A 370 -17.62 -13.24 23.95
CA HIS A 370 -16.27 -12.95 23.48
C HIS A 370 -16.35 -12.45 22.03
N VAL A 371 -16.34 -11.13 21.87
CA VAL A 371 -16.47 -10.45 20.57
C VAL A 371 -15.08 -10.16 19.97
N PRO A 372 -14.83 -10.46 18.68
CA PRO A 372 -13.57 -10.11 18.03
C PRO A 372 -13.27 -8.61 18.10
N GLY A 373 -12.09 -8.24 18.61
CA GLY A 373 -11.65 -6.86 18.73
C GLY A 373 -12.16 -6.11 19.97
N ALA A 374 -12.99 -6.73 20.80
CA ALA A 374 -13.45 -6.19 22.08
C ALA A 374 -12.69 -6.83 23.26
N PRO A 375 -12.70 -6.22 24.46
CA PRO A 375 -12.28 -6.89 25.68
C PRO A 375 -13.05 -8.20 25.93
N SER A 376 -12.37 -9.20 26.50
CA SER A 376 -12.93 -10.52 26.81
C SER A 376 -12.83 -10.82 28.32
N PRO A 377 -13.91 -11.26 29.00
CA PRO A 377 -15.25 -11.49 28.43
C PRO A 377 -15.93 -10.18 28.03
N SER A 378 -16.77 -10.26 27.00
CA SER A 378 -17.57 -9.13 26.52
C SER A 378 -18.94 -9.11 27.22
N GLU A 379 -19.56 -7.93 27.28
CA GLU A 379 -20.94 -7.79 27.72
C GLU A 379 -21.91 -8.10 26.56
N ILE A 380 -23.19 -8.35 26.89
CA ILE A 380 -24.20 -8.66 25.86
C ILE A 380 -24.42 -7.49 24.89
N GLU A 381 -24.26 -6.24 25.36
CA GLU A 381 -24.34 -5.04 24.55
C GLU A 381 -23.30 -5.05 23.42
N ASP A 382 -22.06 -5.46 23.71
CA ASP A 382 -20.99 -5.58 22.70
C ASP A 382 -21.37 -6.58 21.60
N VAL A 383 -22.08 -7.66 21.98
CA VAL A 383 -22.54 -8.70 21.05
C VAL A 383 -23.65 -8.17 20.14
N LEU A 384 -24.59 -7.41 20.70
CA LEU A 384 -25.66 -6.78 19.91
C LEU A 384 -25.08 -5.75 18.94
N ASP A 385 -24.15 -4.90 19.40
CA ASP A 385 -23.44 -3.95 18.56
C ASP A 385 -22.70 -4.66 17.42
N TYR A 386 -22.02 -5.77 17.73
CA TYR A 386 -21.31 -6.57 16.73
C TYR A 386 -22.26 -7.20 15.70
N ILE A 387 -23.38 -7.79 16.14
CA ILE A 387 -24.37 -8.40 15.26
C ILE A 387 -25.00 -7.35 14.34
N GLU A 388 -25.43 -6.21 14.90
CA GLU A 388 -26.04 -5.12 14.12
C GLU A 388 -25.09 -4.60 13.04
N LYS A 389 -23.80 -4.47 13.38
CA LYS A 389 -22.78 -3.99 12.46
C LYS A 389 -22.40 -5.01 11.37
N ASN A 390 -22.31 -6.29 11.71
CA ASN A 390 -21.63 -7.30 10.88
C ASN A 390 -22.55 -8.34 10.24
N ARG A 391 -23.87 -8.30 10.50
CA ARG A 391 -24.82 -9.20 9.81
C ARG A 391 -24.99 -8.82 8.33
N PRO A 392 -25.24 -9.79 7.44
CA PRO A 392 -25.30 -9.56 5.99
C PRO A 392 -26.65 -9.03 5.50
N VAL A 393 -27.61 -8.78 6.40
CA VAL A 393 -28.96 -8.33 6.07
C VAL A 393 -29.26 -7.01 6.77
N ALA A 394 -29.92 -6.12 6.05
CA ALA A 394 -30.39 -4.85 6.60
C ALA A 394 -31.82 -5.00 7.13
N LEU A 395 -32.20 -4.14 8.09
CA LEU A 395 -33.61 -4.00 8.45
C LEU A 395 -34.42 -3.58 7.21
N PRO A 396 -35.72 -3.90 7.12
CA PRO A 396 -36.60 -3.31 6.11
C PRO A 396 -36.70 -1.79 6.30
N PRO A 397 -36.76 -0.98 5.23
CA PRO A 397 -36.91 0.46 5.35
C PRO A 397 -38.22 0.84 6.04
N THR A 398 -38.17 1.84 6.92
CA THR A 398 -39.38 2.37 7.55
C THR A 398 -40.22 3.15 6.53
N VAL A 399 -41.51 3.35 6.80
CA VAL A 399 -42.36 4.18 5.93
C VAL A 399 -41.75 5.57 5.76
N ASP A 400 -41.28 6.17 6.84
CA ASP A 400 -40.63 7.49 6.82
C ASP A 400 -39.36 7.50 5.98
N GLU A 401 -38.54 6.43 6.04
CA GLU A 401 -37.34 6.27 5.20
C GLU A 401 -37.68 6.15 3.71
N ILE A 402 -38.88 5.67 3.36
CA ILE A 402 -39.34 5.52 1.97
C ILE A 402 -39.99 6.81 1.46
N THR A 403 -40.79 7.49 2.29
CA THR A 403 -41.61 8.63 1.87
C THR A 403 -40.86 9.96 1.92
N ASN A 404 -39.86 10.09 2.80
CA ASN A 404 -39.06 11.31 2.87
C ASN A 404 -38.12 11.46 1.67
N ARG A 405 -37.65 12.68 1.46
CA ARG A 405 -36.65 12.95 0.43
C ARG A 405 -35.36 12.18 0.78
N PRO A 406 -34.78 11.40 -0.16
CA PRO A 406 -33.54 10.68 0.09
C PRO A 406 -32.39 11.67 0.32
N LYS A 407 -31.43 11.27 1.16
CA LYS A 407 -30.18 12.01 1.34
C LYS A 407 -29.19 11.72 0.21
N VAL A 408 -29.12 10.47 -0.24
CA VAL A 408 -28.24 10.04 -1.34
C VAL A 408 -29.06 9.29 -2.37
N SER A 409 -28.91 9.65 -3.65
CA SER A 409 -29.31 8.79 -4.78
C SER A 409 -28.08 8.07 -5.30
N VAL A 410 -28.10 6.74 -5.30
CA VAL A 410 -27.04 5.88 -5.82
C VAL A 410 -27.43 5.39 -7.21
N ILE A 411 -26.63 5.70 -8.22
CA ILE A 411 -26.94 5.40 -9.63
C ILE A 411 -26.03 4.28 -10.15
N LEU A 412 -26.62 3.26 -10.78
CA LEU A 412 -25.90 2.11 -11.34
C LEU A 412 -26.29 1.90 -12.83
N PRO A 413 -25.37 2.02 -13.80
CA PRO A 413 -25.67 1.72 -15.21
C PRO A 413 -25.52 0.23 -15.49
N VAL A 414 -26.63 -0.49 -15.62
CA VAL A 414 -26.69 -1.96 -15.70
C VAL A 414 -26.68 -2.45 -17.15
N TYR A 415 -25.66 -3.22 -17.53
CA TYR A 415 -25.57 -3.93 -18.82
C TYR A 415 -24.61 -5.14 -18.74
N GLY A 416 -25.11 -6.36 -18.93
CA GLY A 416 -24.31 -7.59 -19.02
C GLY A 416 -23.60 -7.99 -17.72
N VAL A 417 -24.31 -7.96 -16.60
CA VAL A 417 -23.75 -8.11 -15.23
C VAL A 417 -24.64 -8.96 -14.30
N GLU A 418 -25.41 -9.91 -14.85
CA GLU A 418 -26.33 -10.75 -14.06
C GLU A 418 -25.67 -11.43 -12.85
N ASN A 419 -24.41 -11.84 -12.99
CA ASN A 419 -23.64 -12.52 -11.95
C ASN A 419 -23.21 -11.61 -10.78
N TYR A 420 -23.35 -10.29 -10.92
CA TYR A 420 -22.77 -9.32 -10.00
C TYR A 420 -23.79 -8.35 -9.39
N ILE A 421 -24.83 -8.00 -10.15
CA ILE A 421 -25.79 -6.95 -9.78
C ILE A 421 -26.48 -7.20 -8.44
N GLU A 422 -26.77 -8.47 -8.10
CA GLU A 422 -27.41 -8.80 -6.81
C GLU A 422 -26.52 -8.45 -5.62
N GLU A 423 -25.21 -8.74 -5.70
CA GLU A 423 -24.26 -8.40 -4.63
C GLU A 423 -24.06 -6.88 -4.53
N SER A 424 -24.01 -6.20 -5.67
CA SER A 424 -23.92 -4.74 -5.75
C SER A 424 -25.10 -4.07 -5.05
N LEU A 425 -26.34 -4.42 -5.44
CA LEU A 425 -27.56 -3.90 -4.81
C LEU A 425 -27.64 -4.27 -3.32
N SER A 426 -27.31 -5.52 -2.96
CA SER A 426 -27.30 -5.98 -1.56
C SER A 426 -26.33 -5.15 -0.69
N SER A 427 -25.20 -4.72 -1.25
CA SER A 427 -24.23 -3.87 -0.53
C SER A 427 -24.75 -2.46 -0.23
N LEU A 428 -25.62 -1.94 -1.10
CA LEU A 428 -26.30 -0.66 -0.91
C LEU A 428 -27.45 -0.77 0.09
N GLN A 429 -28.21 -1.86 0.04
CA GLN A 429 -29.30 -2.11 0.99
C GLN A 429 -28.81 -2.15 2.45
N ARG A 430 -27.58 -2.64 2.66
CA ARG A 430 -26.88 -2.74 3.96
C ARG A 430 -26.35 -1.41 4.52
N GLN A 431 -26.45 -0.30 3.79
CA GLN A 431 -25.90 0.96 4.28
C GLN A 431 -26.62 1.43 5.56
N THR A 432 -25.86 1.96 6.53
CA THR A 432 -26.38 2.52 7.79
C THR A 432 -27.13 3.82 7.57
N LEU A 433 -26.76 4.58 6.53
CA LEU A 433 -27.60 5.66 6.02
C LEU A 433 -28.80 5.04 5.30
N ARG A 434 -29.94 5.04 5.97
CA ARG A 434 -31.15 4.34 5.52
C ARG A 434 -31.98 5.13 4.52
N ASN A 435 -32.01 6.45 4.67
CA ASN A 435 -32.74 7.40 3.83
C ASN A 435 -31.98 7.62 2.50
N ILE A 436 -31.91 6.57 1.69
CA ILE A 436 -31.25 6.55 0.39
C ILE A 436 -32.23 6.06 -0.68
N GLU A 437 -31.91 6.42 -1.92
CA GLU A 437 -32.57 5.92 -3.12
C GLU A 437 -31.54 5.18 -3.99
N ILE A 438 -31.90 4.02 -4.52
CA ILE A 438 -31.03 3.19 -5.36
C ILE A 438 -31.65 3.11 -6.75
N ILE A 439 -30.94 3.58 -7.77
CA ILE A 439 -31.46 3.76 -9.13
C ILE A 439 -30.64 2.89 -10.10
N PRO A 440 -30.97 1.60 -10.24
CA PRO A 440 -30.42 0.79 -11.32
C PRO A 440 -31.04 1.22 -12.65
N ILE A 441 -30.20 1.64 -13.59
CA ILE A 441 -30.57 2.00 -14.95
C ILE A 441 -30.27 0.79 -15.83
N ASN A 442 -31.29 0.00 -16.15
CA ASN A 442 -31.12 -1.09 -17.11
C ASN A 442 -30.98 -0.51 -18.52
N ASP A 443 -29.75 -0.47 -19.03
CA ASP A 443 -29.36 0.07 -20.34
C ASP A 443 -29.62 -0.96 -21.47
N CYS A 444 -30.81 -1.57 -21.43
CA CYS A 444 -31.21 -2.67 -22.32
C CYS A 444 -30.28 -3.90 -22.20
N SER A 445 -29.99 -4.33 -20.97
CA SER A 445 -29.15 -5.51 -20.70
C SER A 445 -29.67 -6.78 -21.39
N PRO A 446 -28.80 -7.58 -22.03
CA PRO A 446 -29.21 -8.78 -22.79
C PRO A 446 -29.43 -10.03 -21.91
N ASP A 447 -29.24 -9.93 -20.60
CA ASP A 447 -29.17 -11.04 -19.63
C ASP A 447 -30.25 -10.93 -18.54
N GLY A 448 -30.17 -11.77 -17.48
CA GLY A 448 -31.16 -11.86 -16.40
C GLY A 448 -31.23 -10.67 -15.43
N CYS A 449 -30.52 -9.56 -15.70
CA CYS A 449 -30.43 -8.42 -14.79
C CYS A 449 -31.79 -7.83 -14.42
N GLN A 450 -32.72 -7.67 -15.37
CA GLN A 450 -34.02 -7.04 -15.10
C GLN A 450 -34.83 -7.83 -14.07
N GLN A 451 -34.86 -9.16 -14.19
CA GLN A 451 -35.60 -10.03 -13.29
C GLN A 451 -35.04 -9.97 -11.86
N ILE A 452 -33.72 -9.87 -11.72
CA ILE A 452 -33.07 -9.69 -10.42
C ILE A 452 -33.45 -8.32 -9.82
N ILE A 453 -33.39 -7.26 -10.62
CA ILE A 453 -33.75 -5.90 -10.20
C ILE A 453 -35.21 -5.84 -9.77
N ASP A 454 -36.15 -6.39 -10.55
CA ASP A 454 -37.58 -6.39 -10.25
C ASP A 454 -37.89 -7.12 -8.94
N ARG A 455 -37.25 -8.27 -8.72
CA ARG A 455 -37.39 -9.03 -7.47
C ARG A 455 -36.90 -8.22 -6.28
N LEU A 456 -35.71 -7.63 -6.36
CA LEU A 456 -35.14 -6.84 -5.26
C LEU A 456 -35.92 -5.55 -5.02
N ALA A 457 -36.45 -4.92 -6.06
CA ALA A 457 -37.29 -3.72 -5.93
C ALA A 457 -38.67 -4.01 -5.30
N ALA A 458 -39.21 -5.21 -5.49
CA ALA A 458 -40.40 -5.66 -4.78
C ALA A 458 -40.12 -5.90 -3.28
N GLU A 459 -38.90 -6.31 -2.94
CA GLU A 459 -38.44 -6.55 -1.57
C GLU A 459 -38.02 -5.25 -0.84
N ASP A 460 -37.44 -4.28 -1.55
CA ASP A 460 -36.96 -3.01 -1.01
C ASP A 460 -37.44 -1.81 -1.84
N PRO A 461 -38.46 -1.07 -1.37
CA PRO A 461 -39.03 0.07 -2.09
C PRO A 461 -38.07 1.23 -2.35
N ARG A 462 -36.87 1.25 -1.74
CA ARG A 462 -35.82 2.25 -2.03
C ARG A 462 -35.17 2.03 -3.40
N ILE A 463 -35.30 0.84 -3.98
CA ILE A 463 -34.82 0.53 -5.33
C ILE A 463 -35.85 1.02 -6.35
N LYS A 464 -35.47 2.01 -7.16
CA LYS A 464 -36.30 2.67 -8.17
C LYS A 464 -35.71 2.42 -9.57
N PRO A 465 -36.01 1.27 -10.20
CA PRO A 465 -35.41 0.91 -11.48
C PRO A 465 -35.89 1.81 -12.62
N VAL A 466 -35.00 2.10 -13.56
CA VAL A 466 -35.30 2.74 -14.84
C VAL A 466 -34.88 1.79 -15.96
N VAL A 467 -35.77 1.55 -16.92
CA VAL A 467 -35.50 0.65 -18.06
C VAL A 467 -35.43 1.47 -19.33
N LEU A 468 -34.28 1.43 -20.01
CA LEU A 468 -34.07 2.11 -21.29
C LEU A 468 -34.49 1.20 -22.45
N LYS A 469 -34.88 1.82 -23.57
CA LYS A 469 -35.35 1.11 -24.78
C LYS A 469 -34.23 0.63 -25.70
N GLU A 470 -33.05 1.22 -25.56
CA GLU A 470 -31.86 0.92 -26.35
C GLU A 470 -30.62 1.10 -25.47
N ASN A 471 -29.52 0.43 -25.83
CA ASN A 471 -28.23 0.60 -25.16
C ASN A 471 -27.58 1.92 -25.62
N ILE A 472 -27.51 2.90 -24.71
CA ILE A 472 -26.92 4.22 -24.96
C ILE A 472 -25.51 4.35 -24.36
N GLY A 473 -25.01 3.31 -23.69
CA GLY A 473 -23.70 3.25 -23.07
C GLY A 473 -23.68 3.80 -21.65
N GLN A 474 -22.77 3.23 -20.84
CA GLN A 474 -22.63 3.47 -19.41
C GLN A 474 -22.57 4.95 -19.01
N GLY A 475 -21.87 5.81 -19.76
CA GLY A 475 -21.81 7.24 -19.46
C GLY A 475 -23.16 7.93 -19.57
N PHE A 476 -23.90 7.68 -20.66
CA PHE A 476 -25.20 8.30 -20.88
C PHE A 476 -26.30 7.68 -20.02
N ALA A 477 -26.24 6.38 -19.73
CA ALA A 477 -27.12 5.74 -18.76
C ALA A 477 -27.01 6.39 -17.36
N ARG A 478 -25.80 6.75 -16.91
CA ARG A 478 -25.61 7.51 -15.66
C ARG A 478 -26.25 8.91 -15.71
N ASN A 479 -26.26 9.56 -16.87
CA ASN A 479 -26.95 10.85 -17.02
C ASN A 479 -28.48 10.69 -16.91
N GLU A 480 -29.07 9.61 -17.44
CA GLU A 480 -30.49 9.30 -17.23
C GLU A 480 -30.80 9.05 -15.75
N GLY A 481 -29.93 8.33 -15.05
CA GLY A 481 -30.04 8.18 -13.60
C GLY A 481 -29.94 9.50 -12.84
N LEU A 482 -29.08 10.42 -13.28
CA LEU A 482 -28.95 11.75 -12.67
C LEU A 482 -30.22 12.59 -12.85
N LYS A 483 -30.95 12.43 -13.96
CA LYS A 483 -32.27 13.08 -14.16
C LYS A 483 -33.34 12.52 -13.22
N ALA A 484 -33.28 11.22 -12.92
CA ALA A 484 -34.24 10.55 -12.05
C ALA A 484 -33.96 10.77 -10.54
N ALA A 485 -32.73 11.11 -10.19
CA ALA A 485 -32.27 11.25 -8.82
C ALA A 485 -32.95 12.37 -8.04
N ARG A 486 -33.41 12.07 -6.82
CA ARG A 486 -34.03 13.06 -5.90
C ARG A 486 -33.13 13.47 -4.73
N GLY A 487 -32.03 12.75 -4.51
CA GLY A 487 -31.15 12.89 -3.36
C GLY A 487 -30.46 14.25 -3.25
N ASP A 488 -30.11 14.68 -2.04
CA ASP A 488 -29.26 15.86 -1.83
C ASP A 488 -27.83 15.62 -2.40
N TYR A 489 -27.39 14.37 -2.34
CA TYR A 489 -26.11 13.89 -2.86
C TYR A 489 -26.28 12.76 -3.87
N ILE A 490 -25.29 12.60 -4.74
CA ILE A 490 -25.20 11.57 -5.76
C ILE A 490 -23.95 10.73 -5.53
N LEU A 491 -24.11 9.41 -5.56
CA LEU A 491 -23.00 8.48 -5.69
C LEU A 491 -23.25 7.60 -6.92
N PHE A 492 -22.21 7.36 -7.71
CA PHE A 492 -22.29 6.41 -8.81
C PHE A 492 -21.54 5.16 -8.41
N LEU A 493 -22.12 3.99 -8.69
CA LEU A 493 -21.49 2.70 -8.45
C LEU A 493 -21.60 1.85 -9.72
N ASP A 494 -20.51 1.21 -10.11
CA ASP A 494 -20.55 0.24 -11.20
C ASP A 494 -21.29 -1.02 -10.73
N PRO A 495 -22.20 -1.57 -11.56
CA PRO A 495 -23.09 -2.65 -11.14
C PRO A 495 -22.38 -3.99 -10.89
N ASP A 496 -21.11 -4.12 -11.31
CA ASP A 496 -20.24 -5.24 -11.01
C ASP A 496 -19.32 -5.03 -9.80
N ASP A 497 -19.36 -3.84 -9.19
CA ASP A 497 -18.69 -3.49 -7.94
C ASP A 497 -19.66 -3.48 -6.75
N PHE A 498 -19.13 -3.41 -5.53
CA PHE A 498 -19.95 -3.39 -4.31
C PHE A 498 -19.33 -2.55 -3.19
N MET A 499 -20.17 -1.96 -2.35
CA MET A 499 -19.74 -1.18 -1.19
C MET A 499 -19.05 -2.07 -0.16
N ALA A 500 -17.89 -1.65 0.31
CA ALA A 500 -17.06 -2.42 1.23
C ALA A 500 -17.55 -2.29 2.68
N SER A 501 -17.75 -1.05 3.14
CA SER A 501 -18.28 -0.75 4.46
C SER A 501 -19.76 -0.36 4.40
N SER A 502 -20.54 -0.85 5.38
CA SER A 502 -21.95 -0.48 5.55
C SER A 502 -22.14 0.96 6.03
N ASP A 503 -21.14 1.60 6.63
CA ASP A 503 -21.24 2.96 7.16
C ASP A 503 -20.72 4.06 6.21
N HIS A 504 -20.29 3.69 4.99
CA HIS A 504 -19.62 4.62 4.10
C HIS A 504 -20.49 5.83 3.73
N LEU A 505 -21.73 5.61 3.28
CA LEU A 505 -22.61 6.70 2.85
C LEU A 505 -22.92 7.67 4.01
N GLU A 506 -23.13 7.16 5.23
CA GLU A 506 -23.39 7.97 6.42
C GLU A 506 -22.18 8.86 6.75
N ARG A 507 -20.98 8.27 6.75
CA ARG A 507 -19.73 9.00 7.02
C ARG A 507 -19.44 10.05 5.94
N ALA A 508 -19.65 9.72 4.66
CA ALA A 508 -19.46 10.63 3.54
C ALA A 508 -20.44 11.81 3.61
N VAL A 509 -21.72 11.57 3.89
CA VAL A 509 -22.73 12.63 4.07
C VAL A 509 -22.40 13.50 5.28
N THR A 510 -22.04 12.89 6.41
CA THR A 510 -21.66 13.64 7.62
C THR A 510 -20.51 14.60 7.36
N CYS A 511 -19.46 14.14 6.66
CA CYS A 511 -18.35 14.98 6.25
C CYS A 511 -18.81 16.06 5.25
N ALA A 512 -19.63 15.70 4.26
CA ALA A 512 -20.13 16.63 3.26
C ALA A 512 -20.94 17.77 3.89
N GLU A 513 -21.79 17.48 4.87
CA GLU A 513 -22.60 18.48 5.58
C GLU A 513 -21.72 19.34 6.51
N ALA A 514 -20.79 18.73 7.25
CA ALA A 514 -19.88 19.44 8.16
C ALA A 514 -18.98 20.45 7.42
N ASP A 515 -18.39 20.03 6.31
CA ASP A 515 -17.49 20.86 5.51
C ASP A 515 -18.23 21.76 4.51
N ARG A 516 -19.52 21.48 4.30
CA ARG A 516 -20.31 21.95 3.15
C ARG A 516 -19.60 21.63 1.83
N ALA A 517 -19.07 20.42 1.72
CA ALA A 517 -18.29 19.96 0.57
C ALA A 517 -19.17 19.88 -0.68
N ASP A 518 -18.58 20.20 -1.82
CA ASP A 518 -19.17 19.96 -3.14
C ASP A 518 -19.01 18.49 -3.54
N MET A 519 -17.92 17.85 -3.08
CA MET A 519 -17.68 16.42 -3.26
C MET A 519 -16.79 15.86 -2.14
N VAL A 520 -17.03 14.60 -1.77
CA VAL A 520 -16.31 13.87 -0.72
C VAL A 520 -15.75 12.56 -1.27
N ARG A 521 -14.46 12.34 -1.08
CA ARG A 521 -13.73 11.15 -1.51
C ARG A 521 -13.75 10.05 -0.44
N GLY A 522 -14.13 8.85 -0.83
CA GLY A 522 -13.89 7.62 -0.11
C GLY A 522 -12.66 6.86 -0.61
N ARG A 523 -12.21 5.91 0.21
CA ARG A 523 -11.07 5.03 -0.08
C ARG A 523 -11.53 3.80 -0.86
N LYS A 524 -10.85 3.46 -1.96
CA LYS A 524 -11.03 2.14 -2.57
C LYS A 524 -10.34 1.10 -1.70
N LEU A 525 -11.10 0.14 -1.16
CA LEU A 525 -10.55 -0.84 -0.20
C LEU A 525 -9.48 -1.72 -0.86
N ASN A 526 -9.86 -2.38 -1.95
CA ASN A 526 -8.97 -3.20 -2.75
C ASN A 526 -9.57 -3.44 -4.15
N GLU A 527 -8.75 -4.04 -5.01
CA GLU A 527 -9.17 -4.61 -6.28
C GLU A 527 -9.27 -6.13 -6.13
N ARG A 528 -10.47 -6.68 -6.34
CA ARG A 528 -10.77 -8.10 -6.30
C ARG A 528 -10.55 -8.70 -7.68
N VAL A 529 -9.53 -9.55 -7.81
CA VAL A 529 -9.21 -10.22 -9.07
C VAL A 529 -9.98 -11.52 -9.19
N GLU A 530 -10.63 -11.71 -10.34
CA GLU A 530 -11.37 -12.92 -10.68
C GLU A 530 -10.79 -13.62 -11.91
N ASP A 531 -10.99 -14.94 -11.98
CA ASP A 531 -10.65 -15.74 -13.15
C ASP A 531 -11.74 -15.67 -14.24
N GLU A 532 -11.52 -16.33 -15.37
CA GLU A 532 -12.47 -16.38 -16.50
C GLU A 532 -13.82 -17.05 -16.14
N LYS A 533 -13.90 -17.75 -15.00
CA LYS A 533 -15.11 -18.39 -14.50
C LYS A 533 -15.79 -17.57 -13.39
N GLY A 534 -15.29 -16.35 -13.12
CA GLY A 534 -15.79 -15.47 -12.05
C GLY A 534 -15.37 -15.91 -10.63
N ASN A 535 -14.42 -16.85 -10.49
CA ASN A 535 -13.96 -17.25 -9.17
C ASN A 535 -12.97 -16.23 -8.62
N PHE A 536 -13.08 -15.96 -7.32
CA PHE A 536 -12.12 -15.15 -6.58
C PHE A 536 -10.71 -15.74 -6.64
N VAL A 537 -9.74 -14.92 -7.06
CA VAL A 537 -8.31 -15.28 -7.10
C VAL A 537 -7.57 -14.63 -5.94
N LYS A 538 -7.64 -13.30 -5.83
CA LYS A 538 -6.95 -12.52 -4.78
C LYS A 538 -7.50 -11.11 -4.68
N ASN A 539 -7.25 -10.46 -3.54
CA ASN A 539 -7.33 -9.01 -3.41
C ASN A 539 -5.94 -8.39 -3.63
N GLN A 540 -5.89 -7.24 -4.29
CA GLN A 540 -4.67 -6.44 -4.42
C GLN A 540 -4.94 -4.96 -4.10
N PRO A 541 -3.98 -4.24 -3.51
CA PRO A 541 -4.13 -2.81 -3.25
C PRO A 541 -4.06 -2.00 -4.55
N ASP A 542 -4.78 -0.88 -4.60
CA ASP A 542 -4.58 0.11 -5.67
C ASP A 542 -3.41 1.03 -5.32
N GLY A 543 -2.45 1.14 -6.24
CA GLY A 543 -1.29 2.02 -6.09
C GLY A 543 -1.64 3.52 -5.97
N SER A 544 -2.86 3.94 -6.35
CA SER A 544 -3.31 5.32 -6.16
C SER A 544 -3.66 5.66 -4.70
N GLU A 545 -3.98 4.67 -3.87
CA GLU A 545 -4.36 4.89 -2.47
C GLU A 545 -3.19 5.36 -1.58
N VAL A 546 -1.94 5.22 -2.05
CA VAL A 546 -0.75 5.72 -1.33
C VAL A 546 -0.72 7.24 -1.18
N PHE A 547 -1.51 7.96 -1.99
CA PHE A 547 -1.59 9.43 -1.94
C PHE A 547 -2.67 9.95 -0.99
N PHE A 548 -3.45 9.04 -0.37
CA PHE A 548 -4.63 9.34 0.43
C PHE A 548 -4.61 8.58 1.77
N ASP A 549 -3.43 8.52 2.39
CA ASP A 549 -3.22 7.94 3.71
C ASP A 549 -3.87 8.76 4.83
N GLU A 550 -4.00 10.07 4.61
CA GLU A 550 -4.64 11.00 5.55
C GLU A 550 -5.91 11.65 4.95
N PRO A 551 -6.95 11.90 5.76
CA PRO A 551 -8.12 12.65 5.33
C PRO A 551 -7.78 14.13 5.08
N PHE A 552 -8.62 14.79 4.28
CA PHE A 552 -8.49 16.22 3.98
C PHE A 552 -9.88 16.87 3.97
N HIS A 553 -9.98 18.13 4.37
CA HIS A 553 -11.26 18.79 4.65
C HIS A 553 -11.36 20.14 3.97
N ALA A 554 -12.41 20.33 3.16
CA ALA A 554 -12.78 21.59 2.53
C ALA A 554 -11.66 22.31 1.74
N VAL A 555 -10.82 21.56 1.02
CA VAL A 555 -9.73 22.09 0.20
C VAL A 555 -10.16 22.37 -1.23
N THR A 556 -9.38 23.16 -1.95
CA THR A 556 -9.46 23.29 -3.41
C THR A 556 -8.47 22.37 -4.12
N LEU A 557 -8.67 22.14 -5.43
CA LEU A 557 -7.71 21.38 -6.24
C LEU A 557 -6.31 22.01 -6.29
N ALA A 558 -6.22 23.34 -6.20
CA ALA A 558 -4.95 24.06 -6.20
C ALA A 558 -4.17 23.88 -4.89
N GLU A 559 -4.88 23.79 -3.75
CA GLU A 559 -4.28 23.55 -2.43
C GLU A 559 -3.88 22.08 -2.24
N GLU A 560 -4.65 21.15 -2.82
CA GLU A 560 -4.41 19.72 -2.70
C GLU A 560 -4.34 19.02 -4.08
N PRO A 561 -3.24 19.20 -4.83
CA PRO A 561 -3.11 18.63 -6.17
C PRO A 561 -2.98 17.10 -6.18
N ARG A 562 -2.70 16.44 -5.05
CA ARG A 562 -2.62 14.97 -4.95
C ARG A 562 -3.96 14.30 -5.29
N ILE A 563 -5.08 15.03 -5.18
CA ILE A 563 -6.42 14.57 -5.57
C ILE A 563 -6.46 14.07 -7.02
N LEU A 564 -5.60 14.56 -7.91
CA LEU A 564 -5.50 14.10 -9.30
C LEU A 564 -5.09 12.63 -9.46
N HIS A 565 -4.57 12.01 -8.41
CA HIS A 565 -4.32 10.56 -8.38
C HIS A 565 -5.62 9.74 -8.21
N SER A 566 -6.71 10.35 -7.72
CA SER A 566 -8.03 9.72 -7.67
C SER A 566 -8.71 9.81 -9.04
N ARG A 567 -8.84 8.65 -9.67
CA ARG A 567 -9.20 8.51 -11.09
C ARG A 567 -10.63 8.02 -11.32
N HIS A 568 -11.25 7.39 -10.33
CA HIS A 568 -12.55 6.75 -10.45
C HIS A 568 -13.63 7.65 -9.87
N PHE A 569 -14.67 7.92 -10.65
CA PHE A 569 -15.82 8.72 -10.20
C PHE A 569 -16.58 8.02 -9.06
N CYS A 570 -16.51 6.68 -8.99
CA CYS A 570 -17.14 5.85 -7.95
C CYS A 570 -16.51 6.05 -6.56
N ASN A 571 -15.34 6.70 -6.48
CA ASN A 571 -14.74 7.09 -5.19
C ASN A 571 -15.44 8.28 -4.54
N TRP A 572 -16.40 8.93 -5.20
CA TRP A 572 -16.87 10.25 -4.80
C TRP A 572 -18.37 10.30 -4.53
N LEU A 573 -18.72 10.93 -3.43
CA LEU A 573 -20.06 11.47 -3.16
C LEU A 573 -20.09 12.91 -3.67
N TYR A 574 -21.06 13.28 -4.50
CA TYR A 574 -21.19 14.62 -5.07
C TYR A 574 -22.45 15.31 -4.56
N ARG A 575 -22.40 16.60 -4.21
CA ARG A 575 -23.62 17.38 -3.96
C ARG A 575 -24.40 17.53 -5.27
N ARG A 576 -25.69 17.16 -5.29
CA ARG A 576 -26.48 17.11 -6.53
C ARG A 576 -26.60 18.48 -7.20
N ASP A 577 -26.97 19.49 -6.42
CA ASP A 577 -27.16 20.85 -6.94
C ASP A 577 -25.85 21.42 -7.51
N PHE A 578 -24.69 21.04 -6.94
CA PHE A 578 -23.37 21.39 -7.51
C PHE A 578 -23.17 20.77 -8.91
N LEU A 579 -23.55 19.51 -9.13
CA LEU A 579 -23.50 18.88 -10.45
C LEU A 579 -24.46 19.55 -11.45
N GLU A 580 -25.62 20.00 -10.99
CA GLU A 580 -26.63 20.68 -11.81
C GLU A 580 -26.19 22.08 -12.22
N GLU A 581 -25.79 22.92 -11.25
CA GLU A 581 -25.34 24.30 -11.47
C GLU A 581 -24.13 24.40 -12.41
N ASN A 582 -23.22 23.41 -12.37
CA ASN A 582 -21.99 23.40 -13.17
C ASN A 582 -22.10 22.56 -14.45
N ASN A 583 -23.30 22.02 -14.75
CA ASN A 583 -23.55 21.13 -15.88
C ASN A 583 -22.50 20.00 -16.00
N ILE A 584 -22.22 19.34 -14.88
CA ILE A 584 -21.26 18.22 -14.82
C ILE A 584 -21.99 16.96 -15.26
N ARG A 585 -21.66 16.44 -16.44
CA ARG A 585 -22.32 15.31 -17.10
C ARG A 585 -21.28 14.41 -17.75
N PHE A 586 -21.63 13.14 -17.94
CA PHE A 586 -20.81 12.24 -18.75
C PHE A 586 -21.00 12.60 -20.23
N LEU A 587 -19.91 12.87 -20.93
CA LEU A 587 -19.93 13.44 -22.28
C LEU A 587 -19.63 12.42 -23.38
N THR A 588 -19.31 11.18 -22.99
CA THR A 588 -19.02 10.07 -23.89
C THR A 588 -19.68 8.79 -23.38
N THR A 589 -19.88 7.83 -24.28
CA THR A 589 -20.52 6.54 -23.97
C THR A 589 -19.63 5.64 -23.12
N GLN A 590 -18.31 5.65 -23.39
CA GLN A 590 -17.29 4.81 -22.76
C GLN A 590 -15.99 5.59 -22.51
N TRP A 591 -15.20 5.13 -21.52
CA TRP A 591 -13.96 5.77 -21.07
C TRP A 591 -14.16 7.19 -20.50
N GLU A 592 -15.39 7.46 -20.09
CA GLU A 592 -16.00 8.75 -19.78
C GLU A 592 -15.59 9.36 -18.43
N GLU A 593 -14.94 8.58 -17.57
CA GLU A 593 -14.67 8.92 -16.18
C GLU A 593 -13.87 10.23 -16.06
N ARG A 594 -12.86 10.39 -16.92
CA ARG A 594 -11.83 11.42 -16.76
C ARG A 594 -12.33 12.84 -17.05
N PRO A 595 -13.02 13.12 -18.17
CA PRO A 595 -13.65 14.43 -18.37
C PRO A 595 -14.64 14.77 -17.25
N PHE A 596 -15.44 13.81 -16.78
CA PHE A 596 -16.42 14.03 -15.72
C PHE A 596 -15.75 14.44 -14.40
N VAL A 597 -14.80 13.62 -13.92
CA VAL A 597 -14.11 13.88 -12.64
C VAL A 597 -13.28 15.16 -12.72
N LEU A 598 -12.57 15.42 -13.83
CA LEU A 598 -11.81 16.66 -13.97
C LEU A 598 -12.71 17.89 -13.97
N LYS A 599 -13.84 17.87 -14.67
CA LYS A 599 -14.80 18.98 -14.66
C LYS A 599 -15.33 19.22 -13.24
N ALA A 600 -15.64 18.17 -12.49
CA ALA A 600 -16.03 18.30 -11.09
C ALA A 600 -14.92 18.93 -10.24
N LEU A 601 -13.69 18.43 -10.34
CA LEU A 601 -12.55 18.93 -9.57
C LEU A 601 -12.20 20.39 -9.88
N LEU A 602 -12.31 20.82 -11.15
CA LEU A 602 -12.06 22.21 -11.56
C LEU A 602 -13.14 23.19 -11.08
N ARG A 603 -14.38 22.71 -10.87
CA ARG A 603 -15.52 23.54 -10.45
C ARG A 603 -15.77 23.51 -8.94
N ALA A 604 -15.33 22.45 -8.26
CA ALA A 604 -15.48 22.30 -6.83
C ALA A 604 -14.68 23.38 -6.08
N LYS A 605 -15.34 24.04 -5.15
CA LYS A 605 -14.73 25.02 -4.24
C LYS A 605 -14.34 24.38 -2.92
N ARG A 606 -14.99 23.27 -2.55
CA ARG A 606 -14.74 22.52 -1.31
C ARG A 606 -14.73 21.03 -1.59
N ILE A 607 -13.55 20.44 -1.48
CA ILE A 607 -13.31 19.02 -1.68
C ILE A 607 -12.86 18.44 -0.34
N SER A 608 -13.47 17.34 0.08
CA SER A 608 -13.05 16.61 1.28
C SER A 608 -12.74 15.15 0.94
N GLY A 609 -12.00 14.48 1.81
CA GLY A 609 -11.66 13.07 1.71
C GLY A 609 -11.61 12.43 3.09
N ILE A 610 -12.19 11.23 3.20
CA ILE A 610 -12.35 10.49 4.45
C ILE A 610 -11.64 9.13 4.38
N ASP A 611 -11.15 8.64 5.51
CA ASP A 611 -10.65 7.27 5.65
C ASP A 611 -11.82 6.30 5.88
N SER A 612 -12.62 6.11 4.83
CA SER A 612 -13.73 5.15 4.80
C SER A 612 -13.59 4.24 3.60
N GLU A 613 -13.61 2.93 3.84
CA GLU A 613 -13.56 1.90 2.82
C GLU A 613 -14.86 1.92 2.01
N ALA A 614 -14.83 2.64 0.89
CA ALA A 614 -16.00 2.93 0.08
C ALA A 614 -16.50 1.68 -0.65
N PHE A 615 -15.69 1.14 -1.56
CA PHE A 615 -16.07 0.01 -2.40
C PHE A 615 -14.89 -0.90 -2.72
N VAL A 616 -15.21 -2.09 -3.21
CA VAL A 616 -14.29 -3.06 -3.80
C VAL A 616 -14.48 -3.04 -5.31
N TYR A 617 -13.37 -2.82 -6.03
CA TYR A 617 -13.37 -2.83 -7.49
C TYR A 617 -13.09 -4.23 -8.04
N ARG A 618 -13.91 -4.76 -8.94
CA ARG A 618 -13.69 -6.07 -9.53
C ARG A 618 -12.87 -6.00 -10.82
N ILE A 619 -11.85 -6.84 -10.88
CA ILE A 619 -11.08 -7.08 -12.09
C ILE A 619 -11.52 -8.42 -12.67
N ARG A 620 -12.33 -8.34 -13.72
CA ARG A 620 -12.77 -9.49 -14.54
C ARG A 620 -12.32 -9.34 -16.00
N THR A 621 -12.16 -10.47 -16.68
CA THR A 621 -11.54 -10.57 -18.01
C THR A 621 -12.41 -9.99 -19.14
N ASP A 622 -13.73 -10.05 -18.99
CA ASP A 622 -14.73 -9.63 -19.96
C ASP A 622 -15.22 -8.18 -19.78
N SER A 623 -14.74 -7.47 -18.76
CA SER A 623 -15.08 -6.06 -18.53
C SER A 623 -14.66 -5.16 -19.70
N THR A 624 -15.35 -4.03 -19.90
CA THR A 624 -14.98 -3.00 -20.90
C THR A 624 -13.50 -2.61 -20.80
N ALA A 625 -12.99 -2.52 -19.57
CA ALA A 625 -11.59 -2.18 -19.28
C ALA A 625 -10.59 -3.28 -19.75
N ARG A 626 -11.00 -4.55 -19.81
CA ARG A 626 -10.08 -5.70 -20.00
C ARG A 626 -10.31 -6.52 -21.28
N ARG A 627 -11.50 -6.45 -21.90
CA ARG A 627 -11.76 -7.05 -23.23
C ARG A 627 -10.77 -6.56 -24.28
N GLU A 628 -10.68 -7.28 -25.40
CA GLU A 628 -9.96 -6.82 -26.57
C GLU A 628 -10.47 -5.44 -27.02
N LYS A 629 -9.54 -4.55 -27.42
CA LYS A 629 -9.82 -3.14 -27.70
C LYS A 629 -10.01 -2.92 -29.19
N THR A 630 -10.98 -2.09 -29.53
CA THR A 630 -11.34 -1.75 -30.91
C THR A 630 -10.73 -0.41 -31.32
N VAL A 631 -10.79 -0.11 -32.61
CA VAL A 631 -10.41 1.21 -33.13
C VAL A 631 -11.32 2.31 -32.58
N GLU A 632 -12.61 2.01 -32.37
CA GLU A 632 -13.57 2.93 -31.75
C GLU A 632 -13.17 3.31 -30.31
N ASP A 633 -12.68 2.34 -29.52
CA ASP A 633 -12.16 2.62 -28.16
C ASP A 633 -11.01 3.64 -28.19
N CYS A 634 -10.17 3.58 -29.23
CA CYS A 634 -9.05 4.50 -29.40
C CYS A 634 -9.52 5.92 -29.70
N TRP A 635 -10.53 6.07 -30.56
CA TRP A 635 -11.15 7.37 -30.87
C TRP A 635 -11.91 7.93 -29.67
N ASN A 636 -12.62 7.10 -28.92
CA ASN A 636 -13.27 7.51 -27.68
C ASN A 636 -12.24 8.03 -26.66
N GLN A 637 -11.12 7.33 -26.48
CA GLN A 637 -10.05 7.78 -25.58
C GLN A 637 -9.41 9.10 -26.05
N LEU A 638 -9.19 9.27 -27.35
CA LEU A 638 -8.65 10.51 -27.92
C LEU A 638 -9.64 11.68 -27.79
N SER A 639 -10.92 11.44 -28.02
CA SER A 639 -12.00 12.42 -27.80
C SER A 639 -12.07 12.86 -26.33
N ASN A 640 -12.00 11.90 -25.40
CA ASN A 640 -11.93 12.20 -23.96
C ASN A 640 -10.70 13.04 -23.59
N PHE A 641 -9.55 12.80 -24.25
CA PHE A 641 -8.37 13.64 -24.04
C PHE A 641 -8.58 15.06 -24.56
N GLY A 642 -9.20 15.22 -25.73
CA GLY A 642 -9.58 16.54 -26.27
C GLY A 642 -10.46 17.32 -25.30
N GLN A 643 -11.50 16.68 -24.74
CA GLN A 643 -12.36 17.32 -23.74
C GLN A 643 -11.61 17.71 -22.47
N VAL A 644 -10.64 16.90 -22.03
CA VAL A 644 -9.80 17.23 -20.87
C VAL A 644 -8.93 18.46 -21.14
N VAL A 645 -8.32 18.56 -22.32
CA VAL A 645 -7.55 19.77 -22.69
C VAL A 645 -8.47 20.98 -22.76
N ASP A 646 -9.67 20.85 -23.32
CA ASP A 646 -10.64 21.94 -23.41
C ASP A 646 -11.02 22.47 -22.02
N LEU A 647 -11.33 21.58 -21.08
CA LEU A 647 -11.63 21.93 -19.69
C LEU A 647 -10.46 22.65 -19.01
N LEU A 648 -9.22 22.20 -19.24
CA LEU A 648 -8.01 22.83 -18.68
C LEU A 648 -7.77 24.22 -19.28
N THR A 649 -7.97 24.37 -20.59
CA THR A 649 -7.84 25.67 -21.26
C THR A 649 -8.91 26.64 -20.79
N GLU A 650 -10.18 26.22 -20.71
CA GLU A 650 -11.29 27.02 -20.19
C GLU A 650 -11.07 27.47 -18.74
N ALA A 651 -10.45 26.63 -17.91
CA ALA A 651 -10.10 26.97 -16.53
C ALA A 651 -8.84 27.85 -16.41
N GLY A 652 -8.18 28.20 -17.53
CA GLY A 652 -6.91 28.92 -17.53
C GLY A 652 -5.75 28.12 -16.93
N ALA A 653 -5.90 26.80 -16.76
CA ALA A 653 -4.92 25.93 -16.12
C ALA A 653 -3.66 25.73 -16.97
N CYS A 654 -3.71 25.96 -18.28
CA CYS A 654 -2.55 25.82 -19.17
C CYS A 654 -1.53 26.98 -19.07
N SER A 655 -1.83 28.04 -18.33
CA SER A 655 -0.90 29.17 -18.13
C SER A 655 0.09 28.88 -17.01
N THR A 656 1.37 29.20 -17.22
CA THR A 656 2.44 29.05 -16.20
C THR A 656 2.21 29.90 -14.94
N GLN A 657 1.35 30.92 -15.02
CA GLN A 657 0.98 31.79 -13.89
C GLN A 657 -0.24 31.25 -13.12
N SER A 658 -0.91 30.22 -13.62
CA SER A 658 -2.11 29.68 -12.99
C SER A 658 -1.77 28.83 -11.76
N PRO A 659 -2.52 28.94 -10.65
CA PRO A 659 -2.39 28.01 -9.53
C PRO A 659 -2.74 26.56 -9.93
N LEU A 660 -3.47 26.38 -11.04
CA LEU A 660 -3.84 25.06 -11.58
C LEU A 660 -2.85 24.55 -12.64
N PHE A 661 -1.70 25.23 -12.84
CA PHE A 661 -0.72 24.82 -13.85
C PHE A 661 -0.21 23.39 -13.63
N PHE A 662 -0.03 22.99 -12.36
CA PHE A 662 0.30 21.61 -12.04
C PHE A 662 -0.76 20.62 -12.57
N SER A 663 -2.05 20.94 -12.42
CA SER A 663 -3.15 20.09 -12.87
C SER A 663 -3.13 19.86 -14.38
N ALA A 664 -2.85 20.91 -15.16
CA ALA A 664 -2.73 20.80 -16.61
C ALA A 664 -1.56 19.88 -17.01
N ARG A 665 -0.38 20.12 -16.44
CA ARG A 665 0.83 19.32 -16.69
C ARG A 665 0.65 17.86 -16.29
N PHE A 666 0.01 17.60 -15.15
CA PHE A 666 -0.29 16.26 -14.68
C PHE A 666 -1.24 15.51 -15.61
N GLN A 667 -2.40 16.11 -15.91
CA GLN A 667 -3.43 15.47 -16.73
C GLN A 667 -2.97 15.23 -18.15
N VAL A 668 -2.30 16.21 -18.76
CA VAL A 668 -1.76 16.07 -20.13
C VAL A 668 -0.71 14.97 -20.19
N THR A 669 0.28 14.94 -19.27
CA THR A 669 1.27 13.86 -19.29
C THR A 669 0.62 12.49 -19.06
N GLN A 670 -0.33 12.39 -18.12
CA GLN A 670 -0.96 11.12 -17.79
C GLN A 670 -1.79 10.57 -18.95
N PHE A 671 -2.59 11.41 -19.62
CA PHE A 671 -3.33 10.98 -20.81
C PHE A 671 -2.41 10.65 -21.97
N PHE A 672 -1.40 11.47 -22.23
CA PHE A 672 -0.40 11.20 -23.25
C PHE A 672 0.29 9.85 -23.02
N HIS A 673 0.58 9.50 -21.76
CA HIS A 673 1.06 8.19 -21.41
C HIS A 673 0.10 7.07 -21.86
N TYR A 674 -1.19 7.15 -21.53
CA TYR A 674 -2.14 6.10 -21.91
C TYR A 674 -2.34 5.99 -23.42
N LEU A 675 -2.31 7.11 -24.13
CA LEU A 675 -2.45 7.11 -25.59
C LEU A 675 -1.24 6.45 -26.25
N MET A 676 -0.02 6.81 -25.83
CA MET A 676 1.22 6.36 -26.49
C MET A 676 1.71 4.99 -26.02
N PHE A 677 1.56 4.67 -24.73
CA PHE A 677 2.07 3.43 -24.12
C PHE A 677 0.97 2.41 -23.80
N GLY A 678 -0.29 2.83 -23.82
CA GLY A 678 -1.44 1.95 -23.63
C GLY A 678 -1.90 1.29 -24.93
N PHE A 679 -3.17 0.89 -24.95
CA PHE A 679 -3.73 0.16 -26.10
C PHE A 679 -3.96 1.04 -27.33
N ALA A 680 -4.17 2.36 -27.15
CA ALA A 680 -4.67 3.20 -28.25
C ALA A 680 -3.70 3.26 -29.43
N PHE A 681 -2.47 3.73 -29.23
CA PHE A 681 -1.49 3.80 -30.31
C PHE A 681 -1.13 2.42 -30.88
N LYS A 682 -1.08 1.39 -30.02
CA LYS A 682 -0.86 0.00 -30.46
C LYS A 682 -1.95 -0.47 -31.43
N THR A 683 -3.21 -0.31 -31.05
CA THR A 683 -4.38 -0.79 -31.80
C THR A 683 -4.53 -0.02 -33.11
N VAL A 684 -4.35 1.31 -33.08
CA VAL A 684 -4.40 2.14 -34.29
C VAL A 684 -3.27 1.78 -35.26
N ARG A 685 -2.06 1.48 -34.77
CA ARG A 685 -0.94 1.03 -35.62
C ARG A 685 -1.26 -0.28 -36.34
N GLU A 686 -1.98 -1.20 -35.68
CA GLU A 686 -2.42 -2.47 -36.26
C GLU A 686 -3.55 -2.28 -37.30
N SER A 687 -4.33 -1.19 -37.21
CA SER A 687 -5.39 -0.85 -38.17
C SER A 687 -4.90 -0.30 -39.53
N GLY A 688 -3.61 0.02 -39.66
CA GLY A 688 -2.97 0.47 -40.90
C GLY A 688 -2.53 1.95 -40.91
N ARG A 689 -1.77 2.32 -41.96
CA ARG A 689 -1.07 3.63 -42.05
C ARG A 689 -2.00 4.85 -42.04
N ALA A 690 -3.17 4.76 -42.68
CA ALA A 690 -4.11 5.87 -42.77
C ALA A 690 -4.74 6.21 -41.41
N GLY A 691 -5.18 5.18 -40.66
CA GLY A 691 -5.73 5.35 -39.30
C GLY A 691 -4.69 5.92 -38.33
N GLN A 692 -3.45 5.42 -38.41
CA GLN A 692 -2.33 5.96 -37.63
C GLN A 692 -2.06 7.44 -37.91
N ALA A 693 -2.04 7.85 -39.18
CA ALA A 693 -1.83 9.24 -39.54
C ALA A 693 -2.96 10.16 -39.01
N ALA A 694 -4.22 9.73 -39.15
CA ALA A 694 -5.37 10.50 -38.66
C ALA A 694 -5.37 10.65 -37.13
N PHE A 695 -5.07 9.58 -36.40
CA PHE A 695 -4.98 9.60 -34.94
C PHE A 695 -3.87 10.55 -34.45
N LEU A 696 -2.68 10.47 -35.05
CA LEU A 696 -1.55 11.32 -34.67
C LEU A 696 -1.79 12.79 -35.01
N GLU A 697 -2.45 13.09 -36.12
CA GLU A 697 -2.80 14.48 -36.47
C GLU A 697 -3.83 15.07 -35.50
N GLN A 698 -4.87 14.31 -35.13
CA GLN A 698 -5.81 14.80 -34.12
C GLN A 698 -5.15 14.94 -32.74
N LEU A 699 -4.27 14.02 -32.35
CA LEU A 699 -3.49 14.15 -31.12
C LEU A 699 -2.59 15.40 -31.15
N ARG A 700 -1.95 15.69 -32.29
CA ARG A 700 -1.14 16.89 -32.48
C ARG A 700 -1.94 18.16 -32.27
N GLU A 701 -3.15 18.24 -32.82
CA GLU A 701 -4.03 19.41 -32.64
C GLU A 701 -4.46 19.58 -31.18
N ILE A 702 -4.77 18.48 -30.46
CA ILE A 702 -5.06 18.51 -29.03
C ILE A 702 -3.85 19.03 -28.23
N LEU A 703 -2.64 18.53 -28.51
CA LEU A 703 -1.42 18.97 -27.81
C LEU A 703 -1.10 20.44 -28.10
N ARG A 704 -1.33 20.92 -29.34
CA ARG A 704 -1.16 22.32 -29.71
C ARG A 704 -2.14 23.23 -28.96
N LYS A 705 -3.42 22.82 -28.89
CA LYS A 705 -4.45 23.54 -28.15
C LYS A 705 -4.09 23.70 -26.66
N SER A 706 -3.43 22.71 -26.06
CA SER A 706 -2.99 22.79 -24.68
C SER A 706 -1.92 23.88 -24.42
N GLY A 707 -1.18 24.31 -25.45
CA GLY A 707 -0.07 25.27 -25.31
C GLY A 707 1.18 24.71 -24.61
N LEU A 708 1.13 23.49 -24.06
CA LEU A 708 2.23 22.88 -23.33
C LEU A 708 3.33 22.37 -24.28
N THR A 709 4.56 22.39 -23.77
CA THR A 709 5.77 21.85 -24.39
C THR A 709 6.31 20.66 -23.60
N ALA A 710 7.30 19.95 -24.13
CA ALA A 710 7.97 18.89 -23.40
C ALA A 710 8.62 19.35 -22.07
N GLY A 711 9.00 20.63 -21.98
CA GLY A 711 9.52 21.22 -20.73
C GLY A 711 8.47 21.31 -19.63
N ASP A 712 7.19 21.29 -19.99
CA ASP A 712 6.06 21.40 -19.07
C ASP A 712 5.55 20.04 -18.60
N LEU A 713 6.07 18.91 -19.07
CA LEU A 713 5.57 17.60 -18.63
C LEU A 713 5.76 17.41 -17.11
N SER A 714 4.75 16.81 -16.47
CA SER A 714 4.84 16.32 -15.09
C SER A 714 5.21 14.85 -15.06
N PHE A 715 6.16 14.45 -14.21
CA PHE A 715 6.57 13.05 -14.03
C PHE A 715 6.05 12.42 -12.72
N GLU A 716 5.11 13.11 -12.06
CA GLU A 716 4.41 12.64 -10.85
C GLU A 716 3.39 11.51 -11.08
N PRO A 717 2.69 11.38 -12.23
CA PRO A 717 1.68 10.34 -12.35
C PRO A 717 2.31 8.94 -12.24
N ILE A 718 1.76 8.11 -11.34
CA ILE A 718 2.32 6.81 -10.94
C ILE A 718 2.45 5.79 -12.09
N GLN A 719 1.69 5.98 -13.18
CA GLN A 719 1.68 5.06 -14.32
C GLN A 719 2.91 5.21 -15.23
N LEU A 720 3.65 6.32 -15.11
CA LEU A 720 4.79 6.57 -15.96
C LEU A 720 5.90 5.55 -15.75
N SER A 721 6.50 5.12 -16.85
CA SER A 721 7.62 4.19 -16.79
C SER A 721 8.89 4.94 -16.44
N ARG A 722 9.48 4.64 -15.27
CA ARG A 722 10.78 5.21 -14.88
C ARG A 722 11.85 5.00 -15.95
N ARG A 723 11.86 3.86 -16.65
CA ARG A 723 12.84 3.63 -17.75
C ARG A 723 12.70 4.65 -18.89
N HIS A 724 11.47 5.08 -19.20
CA HIS A 724 11.18 6.03 -20.27
C HIS A 724 11.39 7.48 -19.85
N VAL A 725 10.94 7.85 -18.64
CA VAL A 725 11.20 9.18 -18.07
C VAL A 725 12.69 9.45 -18.05
N VAL A 726 13.46 8.50 -17.53
CA VAL A 726 14.88 8.73 -17.32
C VAL A 726 15.66 8.66 -18.65
N ALA A 727 15.11 8.00 -19.68
CA ALA A 727 15.63 8.05 -21.05
C ALA A 727 15.20 9.32 -21.83
N ARG A 728 14.40 10.21 -21.22
CA ARG A 728 13.78 11.38 -21.86
C ARG A 728 12.90 11.03 -23.08
N ALA A 729 12.31 9.83 -23.05
CA ALA A 729 11.47 9.33 -24.12
C ALA A 729 10.13 10.07 -24.20
N TYR A 730 9.56 10.50 -23.07
CA TYR A 730 8.30 11.25 -23.05
C TYR A 730 8.45 12.59 -23.77
N GLU A 731 9.53 13.33 -23.48
CA GLU A 731 9.82 14.61 -24.13
C GLU A 731 9.98 14.46 -25.64
N LEU A 732 10.74 13.46 -26.09
CA LEU A 732 10.91 13.19 -27.51
C LEU A 732 9.60 12.79 -28.18
N LEU A 733 8.82 11.88 -27.59
CA LEU A 733 7.51 11.49 -28.15
C LEU A 733 6.57 12.69 -28.24
N PHE A 734 6.54 13.52 -27.20
CA PHE A 734 5.65 14.69 -27.13
C PHE A 734 5.98 15.70 -28.23
N GLU A 735 7.25 16.09 -28.37
CA GLU A 735 7.64 17.02 -29.44
C GLU A 735 7.59 16.38 -30.84
N ALA A 736 7.84 15.08 -30.96
CA ALA A 736 7.68 14.36 -32.21
C ALA A 736 6.23 14.42 -32.72
N VAL A 737 5.24 14.24 -31.84
CA VAL A 737 3.82 14.37 -32.23
C VAL A 737 3.47 15.83 -32.51
N ARG A 738 3.85 16.78 -31.64
CA ARG A 738 3.59 18.23 -31.85
C ARG A 738 4.15 18.75 -33.18
N SER A 739 5.36 18.32 -33.53
CA SER A 739 6.06 18.73 -34.77
C SER A 739 5.64 17.92 -36.01
N GLY A 740 4.86 16.83 -35.86
CA GLY A 740 4.47 15.95 -36.97
C GLY A 740 5.58 14.97 -37.43
N ARG A 741 6.61 14.75 -36.60
CA ARG A 741 7.79 13.91 -36.89
C ARG A 741 7.62 12.49 -36.34
N HIS A 742 6.80 11.70 -37.01
CA HIS A 742 6.36 10.41 -36.47
C HIS A 742 7.31 9.21 -36.68
N ALA A 743 8.38 9.40 -37.46
CA ALA A 743 9.24 8.30 -37.94
C ALA A 743 9.85 7.46 -36.81
N LEU A 744 10.20 8.08 -35.69
CA LEU A 744 10.91 7.44 -34.58
C LEU A 744 9.99 6.98 -33.43
N LEU A 745 8.67 7.23 -33.49
CA LEU A 745 7.78 7.00 -32.34
C LEU A 745 7.84 5.56 -31.84
N SER A 746 7.77 4.57 -32.74
CA SER A 746 7.83 3.15 -32.35
C SER A 746 9.16 2.77 -31.72
N ASP A 747 10.27 3.29 -32.25
CA ASP A 747 11.60 2.99 -31.71
C ASP A 747 11.80 3.62 -30.32
N VAL A 748 11.26 4.82 -30.09
CA VAL A 748 11.35 5.50 -28.80
C VAL A 748 10.45 4.83 -27.75
N ILE A 749 9.25 4.39 -28.11
CA ILE A 749 8.36 3.59 -27.23
C ILE A 749 9.04 2.27 -26.83
N ASP A 750 9.74 1.61 -27.75
CA ASP A 750 10.46 0.37 -27.48
C ASP A 750 11.84 0.61 -26.85
N LEU A 751 12.20 1.86 -26.55
CA LEU A 751 13.50 2.26 -26.01
C LEU A 751 14.70 1.80 -26.88
N LYS A 752 14.51 1.73 -28.19
CA LYS A 752 15.53 1.29 -29.15
C LYS A 752 16.57 2.40 -29.42
N PRO A 753 17.81 2.02 -29.75
CA PRO A 753 18.82 2.96 -30.21
C PRO A 753 18.46 3.57 -31.56
N ILE A 754 18.72 4.85 -31.73
CA ILE A 754 18.54 5.57 -33.00
C ILE A 754 19.73 5.26 -33.91
N ASN A 755 19.48 5.07 -35.21
CA ASN A 755 20.57 4.92 -36.18
C ASN A 755 21.31 6.25 -36.34
N GLN A 756 22.64 6.24 -36.23
CA GLN A 756 23.47 7.44 -36.38
C GLN A 756 23.22 8.19 -37.70
N THR A 757 22.89 7.47 -38.79
CA THR A 757 22.55 8.07 -40.09
C THR A 757 21.31 8.95 -39.96
N ALA A 758 20.21 8.39 -39.45
CA ALA A 758 18.96 9.11 -39.25
C ALA A 758 19.11 10.26 -38.23
N LEU A 759 19.92 10.04 -37.18
CA LEU A 759 20.23 11.08 -36.20
C LEU A 759 20.93 12.28 -36.87
N PHE A 760 21.95 12.04 -37.69
CA PHE A 760 22.70 13.10 -38.35
C PHE A 760 21.87 13.82 -39.42
N GLU A 761 21.02 13.10 -40.16
CA GLU A 761 20.06 13.68 -41.11
C GLU A 761 19.16 14.71 -40.44
N GLU A 762 18.62 14.39 -39.25
CA GLU A 762 17.79 15.32 -38.47
C GLU A 762 18.62 16.46 -37.86
N LEU A 763 19.70 16.15 -37.13
CA LEU A 763 20.46 17.16 -36.36
C LEU A 763 21.19 18.19 -37.25
N LEU A 764 21.61 17.80 -38.46
CA LEU A 764 22.24 18.72 -39.41
C LEU A 764 21.24 19.62 -40.14
N THR A 765 19.95 19.29 -40.10
CA THR A 765 18.89 20.10 -40.70
C THR A 765 18.64 21.32 -39.80
N PRO A 766 18.66 22.56 -40.33
CA PRO A 766 18.25 23.74 -39.56
C PRO A 766 16.82 23.60 -39.01
N PRO A 767 16.52 24.10 -37.79
CA PRO A 767 15.16 24.09 -37.28
C PRO A 767 14.24 24.85 -38.25
N LEU A 768 13.07 24.28 -38.54
CA LEU A 768 12.10 24.85 -39.47
C LEU A 768 11.22 25.88 -38.76
N ASP A 769 10.94 25.62 -37.49
CA ASP A 769 10.21 26.43 -36.53
C ASP A 769 10.66 26.05 -35.10
N ASP A 770 10.12 26.72 -34.09
CA ASP A 770 10.47 26.47 -32.68
C ASP A 770 10.11 25.05 -32.22
N ALA A 771 9.01 24.47 -32.75
CA ALA A 771 8.58 23.11 -32.41
C ALA A 771 9.56 22.07 -32.97
N HIS A 772 10.06 22.28 -34.19
CA HIS A 772 11.11 21.46 -34.78
C HIS A 772 12.41 21.61 -33.99
N GLY A 773 12.75 22.82 -33.53
CA GLY A 773 13.88 23.05 -32.62
C GLY A 773 13.79 22.21 -31.35
N ALA A 774 12.65 22.26 -30.66
CA ALA A 774 12.40 21.48 -29.45
C ALA A 774 12.48 19.96 -29.69
N TYR A 775 11.98 19.48 -30.84
CA TYR A 775 12.14 18.08 -31.26
C TYR A 775 13.60 17.69 -31.45
N LEU A 776 14.41 18.51 -32.13
CA LEU A 776 15.84 18.23 -32.35
C LEU A 776 16.61 18.19 -31.02
N ASP A 777 16.27 19.07 -30.08
CA ASP A 777 16.86 19.07 -28.75
C ASP A 777 16.47 17.78 -28.00
N ALA A 778 15.18 17.44 -27.93
CA ALA A 778 14.70 16.22 -27.28
C ALA A 778 15.32 14.95 -27.92
N LEU A 779 15.49 14.95 -29.24
CA LEU A 779 16.14 13.88 -29.99
C LEU A 779 17.61 13.73 -29.58
N SER A 780 18.36 14.84 -29.53
CA SER A 780 19.76 14.87 -29.07
C SER A 780 19.90 14.37 -27.63
N PHE A 781 18.94 14.67 -26.77
CA PHE A 781 18.93 14.21 -25.37
C PHE A 781 18.64 12.71 -25.22
N TYR A 782 17.69 12.18 -25.99
CA TYR A 782 17.38 10.76 -26.01
C TYR A 782 18.55 9.94 -26.60
N ALA A 783 19.17 10.47 -27.65
CA ALA A 783 20.25 9.86 -28.41
C ALA A 783 21.60 9.90 -27.67
N ARG A 784 21.71 9.33 -26.47
CA ARG A 784 22.97 9.27 -25.70
C ARG A 784 23.50 7.85 -25.55
N ASN A 785 24.82 7.70 -25.68
CA ASN A 785 25.55 6.45 -25.44
C ASN A 785 24.90 5.24 -26.15
N GLU A 786 24.40 4.27 -25.39
CA GLU A 786 23.80 3.03 -25.89
C GLU A 786 22.49 3.26 -26.66
N ARG A 787 21.90 4.47 -26.60
CA ARG A 787 20.72 4.87 -27.38
C ARG A 787 21.03 5.44 -28.75
N VAL A 788 22.27 5.33 -29.20
CA VAL A 788 22.64 5.53 -30.60
C VAL A 788 23.44 4.35 -31.10
N LYS A 789 23.08 3.89 -32.29
CA LYS A 789 23.79 2.81 -32.97
C LYS A 789 24.63 3.40 -34.10
N ALA A 790 25.94 3.14 -34.05
CA ALA A 790 26.88 3.53 -35.08
C ALA A 790 26.40 3.11 -36.47
N ALA A 791 26.60 3.98 -37.48
CA ALA A 791 26.44 3.58 -38.87
C ALA A 791 27.52 2.54 -39.25
N LYS A 792 27.31 1.80 -40.35
CA LYS A 792 28.29 0.79 -40.80
C LYS A 792 29.65 1.45 -41.04
N ALA A 793 30.69 0.91 -40.39
CA ALA A 793 32.04 1.44 -40.41
C ALA A 793 32.60 1.51 -41.83
N GLY A 794 33.22 2.65 -42.15
CA GLY A 794 34.08 2.84 -43.32
C GLY A 794 35.03 3.99 -43.03
N SER A 795 36.30 3.86 -43.42
CA SER A 795 37.30 4.88 -43.10
C SER A 795 36.98 6.22 -43.79
N PHE A 796 36.96 7.29 -43.00
CA PHE A 796 36.82 8.65 -43.52
C PHE A 796 38.08 9.03 -44.32
N ARG A 797 37.92 9.50 -45.56
CA ARG A 797 39.03 9.83 -46.49
C ARG A 797 39.24 11.35 -46.70
N GLY A 798 38.67 12.21 -45.85
CA GLY A 798 38.81 13.67 -45.93
C GLY A 798 39.85 14.25 -44.96
N LYS A 799 39.98 15.59 -44.93
CA LYS A 799 40.81 16.30 -43.94
C LYS A 799 40.29 15.98 -42.54
N ARG A 800 41.14 15.39 -41.69
CA ARG A 800 40.79 15.04 -40.32
C ARG A 800 40.47 16.32 -39.52
N PRO A 801 39.35 16.37 -38.77
CA PRO A 801 39.04 17.50 -37.90
C PRO A 801 40.05 17.60 -36.76
N GLN A 802 40.16 18.79 -36.17
CA GLN A 802 40.89 18.97 -34.93
C GLN A 802 40.14 18.31 -33.77
N VAL A 803 40.85 17.62 -32.89
CA VAL A 803 40.30 17.09 -31.63
C VAL A 803 40.76 17.99 -30.49
N ILE A 804 39.81 18.66 -29.83
CA ILE A 804 40.06 19.46 -28.63
C ILE A 804 39.79 18.57 -27.42
N VAL A 805 40.81 18.34 -26.60
CA VAL A 805 40.67 17.67 -25.31
C VAL A 805 40.65 18.74 -24.21
N HIS A 806 39.46 19.03 -23.71
CA HIS A 806 39.25 19.96 -22.61
C HIS A 806 39.36 19.27 -21.26
N ILE A 807 40.30 19.76 -20.44
CA ILE A 807 40.66 19.25 -19.12
C ILE A 807 40.46 20.38 -18.11
N GLY A 808 39.33 20.36 -17.40
CA GLY A 808 39.17 21.24 -16.24
C GLY A 808 39.73 20.60 -14.99
N SER A 809 40.52 21.34 -14.22
CA SER A 809 40.71 20.99 -12.82
C SER A 809 39.38 21.15 -12.07
N SER A 810 39.14 20.38 -11.01
CA SER A 810 37.79 20.32 -10.42
C SER A 810 37.27 21.69 -9.98
N LYS A 811 35.95 21.90 -10.16
CA LYS A 811 35.24 23.16 -9.90
C LYS A 811 35.68 24.38 -10.74
N THR A 812 36.27 24.16 -11.91
CA THR A 812 36.56 25.21 -12.91
C THR A 812 35.37 25.47 -13.86
N GLY A 813 34.14 25.21 -13.43
CA GLY A 813 32.96 25.42 -14.26
C GLY A 813 32.86 24.49 -15.48
N SER A 814 33.66 23.42 -15.56
CA SER A 814 33.61 22.47 -16.68
C SER A 814 32.24 21.82 -16.84
N THR A 815 31.53 21.55 -15.74
CA THR A 815 30.14 21.08 -15.78
C THR A 815 29.22 22.09 -16.49
N TYR A 816 29.37 23.39 -16.22
CA TYR A 816 28.58 24.44 -16.87
C TYR A 816 28.88 24.52 -18.37
N LEU A 817 30.16 24.41 -18.76
CA LEU A 817 30.58 24.37 -20.16
C LEU A 817 30.08 23.10 -20.88
N GLN A 818 30.12 21.94 -20.23
CA GLN A 818 29.59 20.68 -20.78
C GLN A 818 28.07 20.74 -20.97
N HIS A 819 27.33 21.31 -20.02
CA HIS A 819 25.89 21.55 -20.19
C HIS A 819 25.60 22.50 -21.35
N PHE A 820 26.41 23.55 -21.54
CA PHE A 820 26.28 24.41 -22.71
C PHE A 820 26.45 23.61 -24.01
N MET A 821 27.52 22.80 -24.11
CA MET A 821 27.77 22.02 -25.31
C MET A 821 26.70 20.96 -25.57
N GLU A 822 26.18 20.36 -24.51
CA GLU A 822 25.13 19.36 -24.60
C GLU A 822 23.77 19.95 -24.99
N ASN A 823 23.34 21.01 -24.32
CA ASN A 823 22.08 21.70 -24.61
C ASN A 823 22.06 22.28 -26.03
N ASN A 824 23.23 22.59 -26.58
CA ASN A 824 23.37 23.17 -27.91
C ASN A 824 23.98 22.20 -28.94
N ARG A 825 24.01 20.88 -28.67
CA ARG A 825 24.64 19.89 -29.55
C ARG A 825 24.16 19.98 -31.01
N PRO A 826 22.85 20.13 -31.32
CA PRO A 826 22.40 20.31 -32.71
C PRO A 826 22.96 21.58 -33.36
N GLY A 827 22.96 22.69 -32.62
CA GLY A 827 23.49 23.98 -33.08
C GLY A 827 25.00 23.93 -33.35
N LEU A 828 25.77 23.38 -32.40
CA LEU A 828 27.22 23.20 -32.54
C LEU A 828 27.56 22.31 -33.74
N LEU A 829 26.84 21.19 -33.92
CA LEU A 829 27.08 20.26 -35.03
C LEU A 829 26.90 20.95 -36.39
N ARG A 830 25.88 21.80 -36.54
CA ARG A 830 25.66 22.60 -37.76
C ARG A 830 26.74 23.65 -37.99
N MET A 831 27.36 24.16 -36.93
CA MET A 831 28.52 25.07 -37.01
C MET A 831 29.84 24.33 -37.30
N GLY A 832 29.84 23.01 -37.48
CA GLY A 832 31.05 22.21 -37.72
C GLY A 832 31.80 21.79 -36.45
N VAL A 833 31.20 22.03 -35.28
CA VAL A 833 31.75 21.69 -33.95
C VAL A 833 30.98 20.53 -33.36
N TRP A 834 31.59 19.36 -33.26
CA TRP A 834 30.92 18.18 -32.74
C TRP A 834 31.29 17.90 -31.29
N PHE A 835 30.29 17.93 -30.40
CA PHE A 835 30.37 17.43 -29.04
C PHE A 835 29.64 16.07 -28.98
N PRO A 836 30.36 14.94 -29.02
CA PRO A 836 29.74 13.63 -29.21
C PRO A 836 28.70 13.28 -28.13
N GLU A 837 27.64 12.63 -28.58
CA GLU A 837 26.55 12.10 -27.78
C GLU A 837 26.87 10.71 -27.18
N VAL A 838 28.01 10.14 -27.57
CA VAL A 838 28.54 8.87 -27.08
C VAL A 838 29.81 9.07 -26.24
N GLY A 839 30.12 8.07 -25.42
CA GLY A 839 31.30 8.13 -24.55
C GLY A 839 31.13 9.13 -23.42
N LEU A 840 29.89 9.45 -23.04
CA LEU A 840 29.54 10.33 -21.93
C LEU A 840 29.46 9.52 -20.64
N PHE A 841 30.09 10.01 -19.58
CA PHE A 841 29.85 9.57 -18.21
C PHE A 841 28.53 10.17 -17.74
N TRP A 842 27.49 9.36 -17.82
CA TRP A 842 26.13 9.72 -17.45
C TRP A 842 25.60 8.66 -16.47
N GLN A 843 25.16 9.12 -15.31
CA GLN A 843 24.41 8.35 -14.31
C GLN A 843 23.08 9.07 -14.11
N GLN A 844 22.09 8.61 -14.84
CA GLN A 844 20.71 9.09 -14.87
C GLN A 844 20.13 9.73 -13.58
N ASP A 845 20.41 9.19 -12.38
CA ASP A 845 19.89 9.73 -11.11
C ASP A 845 20.60 11.03 -10.64
N ARG A 846 21.65 11.50 -11.33
CA ARG A 846 22.46 12.69 -10.94
C ARG A 846 22.79 13.62 -12.11
N PRO A 847 21.78 14.19 -12.78
CA PRO A 847 21.96 14.97 -14.00
C PRO A 847 22.87 16.20 -13.83
N HIS A 848 22.99 16.75 -12.61
CA HIS A 848 23.81 17.92 -12.29
C HIS A 848 25.32 17.66 -12.18
N LYS A 849 25.79 16.41 -12.37
CA LYS A 849 27.22 16.04 -12.24
C LYS A 849 27.84 15.51 -13.53
N GLN A 850 27.18 15.69 -14.68
CA GLN A 850 27.32 14.69 -15.76
C GLN A 850 27.16 15.25 -17.17
N ALA A 851 28.29 15.38 -17.87
CA ALA A 851 28.40 15.28 -19.33
C ALA A 851 29.89 15.15 -19.75
N GLY A 852 30.67 14.40 -18.98
CA GLY A 852 32.11 14.25 -19.22
C GLY A 852 32.44 13.07 -20.12
N HIS A 853 33.34 13.23 -21.08
CA HIS A 853 33.78 12.18 -22.01
C HIS A 853 34.75 11.15 -21.39
N ALA A 854 34.62 10.85 -20.09
CA ALA A 854 35.53 9.97 -19.36
C ALA A 854 35.69 8.54 -19.94
N PRO A 855 34.64 7.89 -20.48
CA PRO A 855 34.76 6.61 -21.19
C PRO A 855 35.82 6.57 -22.30
N PHE A 856 36.13 7.69 -22.98
CA PHE A 856 37.21 7.73 -23.97
C PHE A 856 38.57 7.37 -23.38
N THR A 857 38.83 7.70 -22.12
CA THR A 857 40.07 7.28 -21.43
C THR A 857 40.16 5.77 -21.32
N LYS A 858 39.05 5.10 -20.94
CA LYS A 858 39.00 3.64 -20.82
C LYS A 858 39.21 3.00 -22.20
N ALA A 859 38.51 3.49 -23.22
CA ALA A 859 38.66 3.01 -24.60
C ALA A 859 40.10 3.15 -25.11
N ALA A 860 40.74 4.28 -24.82
CA ALA A 860 42.14 4.51 -25.17
C ALA A 860 43.10 3.54 -24.46
N VAL A 861 42.93 3.31 -23.16
CA VAL A 861 43.75 2.38 -22.37
C VAL A 861 43.58 0.94 -22.84
N THR A 862 42.35 0.51 -23.13
CA THR A 862 42.04 -0.86 -23.59
C THR A 862 42.19 -1.03 -25.10
N LYS A 863 42.53 0.03 -25.83
CA LYS A 863 42.56 0.08 -27.31
C LYS A 863 41.25 -0.34 -27.97
N ASP A 864 40.11 -0.09 -27.30
CA ASP A 864 38.78 -0.34 -27.86
C ASP A 864 38.46 0.73 -28.91
N ARG A 865 38.22 0.32 -30.16
CA ARG A 865 37.95 1.21 -31.28
C ARG A 865 36.48 1.65 -31.40
N SER A 866 35.55 1.10 -30.62
CA SER A 866 34.12 1.35 -30.76
C SER A 866 33.73 2.84 -30.83
N LEU A 867 34.25 3.67 -29.91
CA LEU A 867 33.99 5.11 -29.87
C LEU A 867 34.69 5.88 -31.00
N LYS A 868 35.89 5.46 -31.40
CA LYS A 868 36.61 6.04 -32.53
C LYS A 868 35.93 5.74 -33.86
N ASP A 869 35.50 4.49 -34.05
CA ASP A 869 34.78 4.06 -35.25
C ASP A 869 33.42 4.79 -35.37
N TYR A 870 32.77 5.08 -34.22
CA TYR A 870 31.60 5.96 -34.18
C TYR A 870 31.90 7.38 -34.69
N ILE A 871 33.02 7.97 -34.26
CA ILE A 871 33.48 9.26 -34.77
C ILE A 871 33.75 9.19 -36.28
N GLU A 872 34.49 8.19 -36.76
CA GLU A 872 34.79 8.04 -38.19
C GLU A 872 33.52 7.91 -39.05
N ALA A 873 32.53 7.15 -38.58
CA ALA A 873 31.23 7.03 -39.23
C ALA A 873 30.48 8.37 -39.30
N GLY A 874 30.45 9.14 -38.19
CA GLY A 874 29.82 10.47 -38.15
C GLY A 874 30.51 11.49 -39.06
N LEU A 875 31.85 11.48 -39.12
CA LEU A 875 32.60 12.35 -40.03
C LEU A 875 32.26 12.07 -41.50
N LYS A 876 32.10 10.79 -41.86
CA LYS A 876 31.64 10.40 -43.19
C LYS A 876 30.22 10.91 -43.47
N LEU A 877 29.29 10.75 -42.52
CA LEU A 877 27.90 11.20 -42.64
C LEU A 877 27.79 12.73 -42.78
N SER A 878 28.61 13.48 -42.06
CA SER A 878 28.65 14.94 -42.14
C SER A 878 29.18 15.50 -43.47
N GLY A 879 29.68 14.64 -44.37
CA GLY A 879 30.25 15.07 -45.66
C GLY A 879 31.49 15.95 -45.51
N GLY A 880 32.24 15.82 -44.40
CA GLY A 880 33.42 16.64 -44.13
C GLY A 880 33.14 18.05 -43.60
N LYS A 881 31.89 18.36 -43.22
CA LYS A 881 31.52 19.66 -42.62
C LYS A 881 32.06 19.86 -41.20
N ILE A 882 32.31 18.77 -40.48
CA ILE A 882 32.86 18.83 -39.11
C ILE A 882 34.35 19.15 -39.21
N HIS A 883 34.75 20.30 -38.68
CA HIS A 883 36.16 20.70 -38.58
C HIS A 883 36.74 20.47 -37.19
N THR A 884 35.90 20.30 -36.16
CA THR A 884 36.37 20.12 -34.78
C THR A 884 35.51 19.14 -34.00
N VAL A 885 36.15 18.29 -33.20
CA VAL A 885 35.52 17.40 -32.22
C VAL A 885 36.00 17.81 -30.82
N ILE A 886 35.08 18.04 -29.90
CA ILE A 886 35.40 18.43 -28.52
C ILE A 886 35.12 17.28 -27.57
N LEU A 887 36.15 16.83 -26.86
CA LEU A 887 36.07 15.89 -25.76
C LEU A 887 36.38 16.63 -24.47
N SER A 888 35.41 16.69 -23.55
CA SER A 888 35.59 17.40 -22.27
C SER A 888 35.33 16.46 -21.11
N SER A 889 36.25 16.41 -20.13
CA SER A 889 36.04 15.68 -18.88
C SER A 889 36.98 16.16 -17.78
N GLU A 890 36.45 16.44 -16.59
CA GLU A 890 37.28 16.71 -15.39
C GLU A 890 38.07 15.45 -14.96
N ALA A 891 37.60 14.25 -15.32
CA ALA A 891 38.28 13.00 -14.99
C ALA A 891 39.65 12.86 -15.68
N TYR A 892 39.89 13.61 -16.76
CA TYR A 892 41.18 13.66 -17.43
C TYR A 892 42.25 14.30 -16.53
N PHE A 893 41.88 15.28 -15.71
CA PHE A 893 42.78 15.89 -14.74
C PHE A 893 43.14 14.93 -13.59
N LEU A 894 42.17 14.15 -13.12
CA LEU A 894 42.39 13.23 -12.00
C LEU A 894 43.21 11.99 -12.38
N ASN A 895 43.31 11.66 -13.67
CA ASN A 895 44.04 10.49 -14.17
C ASN A 895 44.98 10.88 -15.32
N THR A 896 45.90 11.81 -15.06
CA THR A 896 46.80 12.40 -16.07
C THR A 896 47.46 11.35 -16.97
N ASN A 897 48.06 10.31 -16.39
CA ASN A 897 48.73 9.24 -17.15
C ASN A 897 47.79 8.48 -18.11
N ASN A 898 46.54 8.25 -17.72
CA ASN A 898 45.56 7.61 -18.59
C ASN A 898 45.00 8.60 -19.62
N SER A 899 44.87 9.88 -19.27
CA SER A 899 44.40 10.93 -20.20
C SER A 899 45.35 11.11 -21.39
N LEU A 900 46.66 10.95 -21.20
CA LEU A 900 47.66 10.97 -22.27
C LEU A 900 47.43 9.87 -23.32
N LYS A 901 46.80 8.75 -22.95
CA LYS A 901 46.45 7.70 -23.90
C LYS A 901 45.41 8.15 -24.91
N ILE A 902 44.62 9.18 -24.62
CA ILE A 902 43.67 9.75 -25.59
C ILE A 902 44.41 10.37 -26.77
N VAL A 903 45.58 10.99 -26.54
CA VAL A 903 46.42 11.52 -27.61
C VAL A 903 46.88 10.38 -28.52
N ASP A 904 47.40 9.29 -27.94
CA ASP A 904 47.80 8.10 -28.70
C ASP A 904 46.59 7.48 -29.46
N TYR A 905 45.39 7.52 -28.86
CA TYR A 905 44.16 7.00 -29.45
C TYR A 905 43.68 7.79 -30.67
N PHE A 906 43.96 9.10 -30.71
CA PHE A 906 43.66 10.01 -31.82
C PHE A 906 44.92 10.46 -32.57
N ALA A 907 45.99 9.66 -32.59
CA ALA A 907 47.27 10.07 -33.17
C ALA A 907 47.21 10.50 -34.65
N GLU A 908 46.21 10.05 -35.42
CA GLU A 908 46.00 10.50 -36.81
C GLU A 908 45.21 11.81 -36.95
N TYR A 909 44.82 12.45 -35.85
CA TYR A 909 44.10 13.72 -35.82
C TYR A 909 45.01 14.82 -35.26
N PRO A 910 44.84 16.09 -35.68
CA PRO A 910 45.42 17.22 -34.98
C PRO A 910 44.79 17.35 -33.58
N VAL A 911 45.53 17.01 -32.52
CA VAL A 911 45.04 17.09 -31.14
C VAL A 911 45.54 18.37 -30.47
N LYS A 912 44.62 19.14 -29.86
CA LYS A 912 44.98 20.22 -28.93
C LYS A 912 44.47 19.93 -27.53
N MET A 913 45.27 20.28 -26.54
CA MET A 913 44.98 20.11 -25.12
C MET A 913 44.65 21.48 -24.55
N ILE A 914 43.49 21.66 -23.92
CA ILE A 914 43.15 22.90 -23.21
C ILE A 914 42.86 22.61 -21.75
N GLY A 915 43.59 23.28 -20.87
CA GLY A 915 43.52 23.11 -19.41
C GLY A 915 43.03 24.36 -18.69
N TYR A 916 41.94 24.27 -17.93
CA TYR A 916 41.55 25.31 -16.98
C TYR A 916 42.08 24.97 -15.59
N PHE A 917 42.91 25.85 -15.03
CA PHE A 917 43.59 25.64 -13.76
C PHE A 917 43.14 26.68 -12.73
N ARG A 918 42.84 26.22 -11.52
CA ARG A 918 42.47 27.06 -10.38
C ARG A 918 43.71 27.27 -9.50
N ARG A 919 43.78 28.35 -8.72
CA ARG A 919 44.85 28.55 -7.75
C ARG A 919 44.97 27.34 -6.82
N GLN A 920 46.20 26.87 -6.55
CA GLN A 920 46.44 25.54 -5.96
C GLN A 920 45.77 25.34 -4.59
N ASP A 921 45.74 26.36 -3.75
CA ASP A 921 45.07 26.31 -2.45
C ASP A 921 43.53 26.20 -2.59
N ASP A 922 42.95 26.97 -3.50
CA ASP A 922 41.52 26.93 -3.78
C ASP A 922 41.09 25.65 -4.50
N TRP A 923 41.96 25.10 -5.36
CA TRP A 923 41.79 23.77 -5.94
C TRP A 923 41.84 22.71 -4.85
N ALA A 924 42.88 22.69 -4.00
CA ALA A 924 43.05 21.71 -2.94
C ALA A 924 41.84 21.70 -1.99
N ASN A 925 41.40 22.88 -1.55
CA ASN A 925 40.21 23.01 -0.71
C ASN A 925 38.96 22.45 -1.41
N SER A 926 38.70 22.86 -2.65
CA SER A 926 37.49 22.47 -3.37
C SER A 926 37.46 20.97 -3.70
N GLN A 927 38.59 20.42 -4.14
CA GLN A 927 38.77 19.01 -4.44
C GLN A 927 38.56 18.15 -3.19
N TYR A 928 39.18 18.55 -2.07
CA TYR A 928 39.03 17.85 -0.81
C TYR A 928 37.58 17.84 -0.35
N CYS A 929 36.90 19.00 -0.37
CA CYS A 929 35.48 19.10 -0.03
C CYS A 929 34.61 18.17 -0.90
N GLU A 930 34.89 18.09 -2.20
CA GLU A 930 34.16 17.24 -3.12
C GLU A 930 34.40 15.74 -2.89
N PHE A 931 35.62 15.33 -2.57
CA PHE A 931 35.96 13.94 -2.27
C PHE A 931 35.44 13.49 -0.90
N VAL A 932 35.44 14.37 0.08
CA VAL A 932 34.81 14.12 1.38
C VAL A 932 33.29 14.05 1.22
N GLY A 933 32.68 14.97 0.48
CA GLY A 933 31.25 14.98 0.15
C GLY A 933 30.81 13.89 -0.83
N GLY A 934 31.67 12.92 -1.18
CA GLY A 934 31.31 11.75 -2.00
C GLY A 934 30.93 12.05 -3.45
N GLY A 935 31.50 13.10 -4.04
CA GLY A 935 30.95 13.76 -5.21
C GLY A 935 31.25 13.17 -6.59
N ALA A 936 32.41 12.55 -6.84
CA ALA A 936 32.78 12.18 -8.21
C ALA A 936 33.81 11.04 -8.35
N VAL A 937 34.81 10.89 -7.47
CA VAL A 937 35.86 9.86 -7.60
C VAL A 937 36.36 9.42 -6.22
N GLY A 938 35.78 8.33 -5.69
CA GLY A 938 36.21 7.74 -4.43
C GLY A 938 35.80 8.53 -3.18
N LYS A 939 35.74 7.85 -2.04
CA LYS A 939 35.53 8.46 -0.72
C LYS A 939 36.89 8.86 -0.14
N VAL A 940 37.03 10.08 0.37
CA VAL A 940 38.16 10.47 1.22
C VAL A 940 37.72 10.37 2.67
N ASP A 941 38.45 9.59 3.44
CA ASP A 941 38.22 9.30 4.86
C ASP A 941 39.32 9.86 5.76
N LYS A 942 40.29 10.56 5.17
CA LYS A 942 41.47 11.14 5.82
C LYS A 942 41.29 12.62 6.13
N PRO A 943 41.84 13.13 7.24
CA PRO A 943 42.06 14.55 7.48
C PRO A 943 42.82 15.23 6.31
N ILE A 944 42.64 16.55 6.17
CA ILE A 944 43.15 17.30 5.01
C ILE A 944 44.68 17.34 4.94
N ASP A 945 45.37 17.39 6.08
CA ASP A 945 46.82 17.32 6.20
C ASP A 945 47.38 15.99 5.69
N GLU A 946 46.80 14.86 6.11
CA GLU A 946 47.16 13.54 5.57
C GLU A 946 46.87 13.44 4.07
N TRP A 947 45.75 14.00 3.59
CA TRP A 947 45.39 13.97 2.17
C TRP A 947 46.33 14.82 1.30
N LEU A 948 46.75 15.98 1.79
CA LEU A 948 47.73 16.84 1.12
C LEU A 948 49.09 16.15 1.02
N ALA A 949 49.51 15.40 2.04
CA ALA A 949 50.79 14.70 2.04
C ALA A 949 50.86 13.48 1.09
N LEU A 950 49.73 13.03 0.53
CA LEU A 950 49.73 11.89 -0.40
C LEU A 950 50.53 12.21 -1.68
N PRO A 951 51.39 11.29 -2.17
CA PRO A 951 52.17 11.51 -3.40
C PRO A 951 51.32 11.92 -4.60
N ILE A 952 50.16 11.28 -4.78
CA ILE A 952 49.22 11.59 -5.86
C ILE A 952 48.60 12.99 -5.74
N THR A 953 48.45 13.52 -4.53
CA THR A 953 47.94 14.88 -4.30
C THR A 953 49.02 15.91 -4.63
N GLN A 954 50.25 15.66 -4.19
CA GLN A 954 51.41 16.50 -4.52
C GLN A 954 51.67 16.57 -6.02
N GLU A 955 51.58 15.44 -6.73
CA GLU A 955 51.68 15.39 -8.19
C GLU A 955 50.63 16.27 -8.87
N ARG A 956 49.37 16.24 -8.40
CA ARG A 956 48.26 17.05 -8.95
C ARG A 956 48.37 18.54 -8.63
N LEU A 957 49.05 18.91 -7.56
CA LEU A 957 49.31 20.32 -7.21
C LEU A 957 50.39 20.95 -8.12
N CYS A 958 51.27 20.12 -8.68
CA CYS A 958 52.29 20.53 -9.64
C CYS A 958 51.75 20.52 -11.08
N TYR A 959 51.08 21.60 -11.49
CA TYR A 959 50.53 21.71 -12.86
C TYR A 959 51.59 21.61 -13.96
N ARG A 960 52.82 22.05 -13.67
CA ARG A 960 53.94 21.99 -14.61
C ARG A 960 54.19 20.57 -15.11
N THR A 961 54.25 19.59 -14.21
CA THR A 961 54.48 18.19 -14.58
C THR A 961 53.45 17.69 -15.59
N THR A 962 52.18 18.00 -15.37
CA THR A 962 51.09 17.60 -16.27
C THR A 962 51.17 18.33 -17.62
N ILE A 963 51.42 19.64 -17.60
CA ILE A 963 51.50 20.46 -18.82
C ILE A 963 52.71 20.07 -19.68
N ASP A 964 53.87 19.83 -19.07
CA ASP A 964 55.09 19.42 -19.78
C ASP A 964 54.90 18.04 -20.42
N GLN A 965 54.23 17.09 -19.75
CA GLN A 965 53.85 15.80 -20.34
C GLN A 965 52.91 15.94 -21.54
N TRP A 966 51.98 16.92 -21.51
CA TRP A 966 51.12 17.22 -22.67
C TRP A 966 51.95 17.80 -23.81
N ALA A 967 52.82 18.77 -23.52
CA ALA A 967 53.66 19.42 -24.52
C ALA A 967 54.64 18.44 -25.19
N GLU A 968 55.18 17.47 -24.44
CA GLU A 968 56.00 16.38 -24.98
C GLU A 968 55.23 15.54 -26.01
N LYS A 969 53.91 15.37 -25.80
CA LYS A 969 53.06 14.51 -26.62
C LYS A 969 52.43 15.20 -27.83
N VAL A 970 51.94 16.43 -27.68
CA VAL A 970 51.22 17.15 -28.75
C VAL A 970 51.98 18.36 -29.31
N GLY A 971 53.14 18.70 -28.75
CA GLY A 971 53.84 19.94 -29.06
C GLY A 971 53.34 21.10 -28.21
N LYS A 972 54.25 22.00 -27.84
CA LYS A 972 53.97 23.12 -26.92
C LYS A 972 52.88 24.06 -27.47
N GLU A 973 52.89 24.31 -28.77
CA GLU A 973 51.94 25.17 -29.48
C GLU A 973 50.50 24.63 -29.51
N ASN A 974 50.31 23.34 -29.20
CA ASN A 974 49.01 22.68 -29.13
C ASN A 974 48.49 22.53 -27.69
N VAL A 975 49.19 23.10 -26.71
CA VAL A 975 48.77 23.16 -25.30
C VAL A 975 48.31 24.56 -24.93
N ILE A 976 47.04 24.69 -24.56
CA ILE A 976 46.41 25.95 -24.16
C ILE A 976 46.17 25.92 -22.65
N VAL A 977 46.76 26.86 -21.93
CA VAL A 977 46.64 26.99 -20.48
C VAL A 977 45.77 28.19 -20.15
N ARG A 978 44.72 28.01 -19.34
CA ARG A 978 43.81 29.08 -18.90
C ARG A 978 43.69 29.15 -17.37
N PRO A 979 44.04 30.27 -16.73
CA PRO A 979 43.74 30.50 -15.32
C PRO A 979 42.22 30.66 -15.09
N TYR A 980 41.66 29.97 -14.10
CA TYR A 980 40.25 30.07 -13.73
C TYR A 980 39.99 31.25 -12.78
N GLU A 981 40.11 32.48 -13.31
CA GLU A 981 39.82 33.75 -12.63
C GLU A 981 38.93 34.59 -13.55
N LYS A 982 37.81 35.11 -13.03
CA LYS A 982 36.83 35.85 -13.85
C LYS A 982 37.45 37.09 -14.49
N GLU A 983 38.36 37.71 -13.78
CA GLU A 983 39.12 38.89 -14.19
C GLU A 983 40.02 38.61 -15.39
N GLN A 984 40.33 37.32 -15.65
CA GLN A 984 41.15 36.87 -16.77
C GLN A 984 40.34 36.24 -17.91
N PHE A 985 39.03 36.04 -17.73
CA PHE A 985 38.16 35.51 -18.79
C PHE A 985 37.81 36.57 -19.81
N VAL A 986 37.68 36.17 -21.08
CA VAL A 986 37.07 37.00 -22.11
C VAL A 986 35.66 37.40 -21.66
N ASN A 987 35.38 38.71 -21.63
CA ASN A 987 34.14 39.32 -21.12
C ASN A 987 33.74 38.92 -19.68
N GLY A 988 34.65 38.34 -18.89
CA GLY A 988 34.32 37.80 -17.57
C GLY A 988 33.46 36.52 -17.59
N ASP A 989 33.27 35.87 -18.75
CA ASP A 989 32.45 34.67 -18.91
C ASP A 989 33.30 33.45 -19.36
N LEU A 990 33.05 32.30 -18.71
CA LEU A 990 33.81 31.07 -18.98
C LEU A 990 33.56 30.51 -20.37
N ILE A 991 32.33 30.62 -20.89
CA ILE A 991 32.00 30.06 -22.20
C ILE A 991 32.62 30.95 -23.30
N ASP A 992 32.56 32.27 -23.12
CA ASP A 992 33.29 33.21 -24.00
C ASP A 992 34.77 32.90 -24.04
N ASP A 993 35.40 32.76 -22.87
CA ASP A 993 36.83 32.45 -22.75
C ASP A 993 37.20 31.12 -23.42
N PHE A 994 36.40 30.07 -23.21
CA PHE A 994 36.68 28.75 -23.76
C PHE A 994 36.62 28.76 -25.28
N PHE A 995 35.53 29.28 -25.86
CA PHE A 995 35.36 29.26 -27.30
C PHE A 995 36.31 30.23 -28.00
N ASP A 996 36.62 31.39 -27.41
CA ASP A 996 37.67 32.28 -27.93
C ASP A 996 39.05 31.61 -27.92
N SER A 997 39.41 30.96 -26.81
CA SER A 997 40.71 30.29 -26.64
C SER A 997 40.96 29.17 -27.65
N ILE A 998 39.91 28.54 -28.19
CA ILE A 998 40.01 27.51 -29.23
C ILE A 998 39.70 28.03 -30.64
N GLY A 999 39.53 29.34 -30.82
CA GLY A 999 39.30 29.99 -32.12
C GLY A 999 37.88 29.84 -32.66
N MET A 1000 36.89 29.83 -31.78
CA MET A 1000 35.48 29.49 -32.06
C MET A 1000 34.49 30.48 -31.46
N SER A 1001 34.85 31.76 -31.37
CA SER A 1001 34.02 32.80 -30.76
C SER A 1001 32.61 32.90 -31.34
N ALA A 1002 32.35 32.45 -32.57
CA ALA A 1002 31.00 32.37 -33.13
C ALA A 1002 30.04 31.50 -32.29
N CYS A 1003 30.53 30.46 -31.61
CA CYS A 1003 29.73 29.57 -30.78
C CYS A 1003 29.15 30.26 -29.55
N THR A 1004 29.68 31.42 -29.13
CA THR A 1004 29.21 32.14 -27.93
C THR A 1004 27.82 32.73 -28.09
N ALA A 1005 27.33 32.88 -29.33
CA ALA A 1005 25.98 33.35 -29.64
C ALA A 1005 24.88 32.31 -29.31
N LEU A 1006 25.24 31.05 -29.05
CA LEU A 1006 24.26 30.01 -28.70
C LEU A 1006 23.68 30.23 -27.28
N PRO A 1007 22.44 29.78 -27.03
CA PRO A 1007 21.79 29.90 -25.72
C PRO A 1007 22.62 29.37 -24.55
N ARG A 1008 22.71 30.17 -23.47
CA ARG A 1008 23.38 29.77 -22.23
C ARG A 1008 22.52 28.77 -21.43
N PRO A 1009 23.13 27.87 -20.63
CA PRO A 1009 22.37 27.01 -19.72
C PRO A 1009 21.63 27.84 -18.66
N ALA A 1010 20.50 27.34 -18.18
CA ALA A 1010 19.76 27.98 -17.08
C ALA A 1010 20.64 28.13 -15.82
N GLN A 1011 20.40 29.18 -15.02
CA GLN A 1011 21.20 29.50 -13.83
C GLN A 1011 21.17 28.39 -12.76
N ALA A 1012 20.09 27.60 -12.72
CA ALA A 1012 19.92 26.42 -11.85
C ALA A 1012 20.85 25.24 -12.21
N SER A 1013 21.52 25.28 -13.37
CA SER A 1013 22.55 24.30 -13.74
C SER A 1013 23.90 24.56 -13.05
N ARG A 1014 23.96 25.53 -12.13
CA ARG A 1014 25.12 25.75 -11.25
C ARG A 1014 25.07 24.76 -10.09
N ASN A 1015 26.17 24.04 -9.91
CA ASN A 1015 26.33 23.03 -8.88
C ASN A 1015 26.54 23.70 -7.51
N ASP A 1016 25.46 24.16 -6.89
CA ASP A 1016 25.49 24.72 -5.54
C ASP A 1016 25.71 23.57 -4.55
N PHE A 1017 26.87 23.56 -3.90
CA PHE A 1017 27.27 22.52 -2.96
C PHE A 1017 26.64 22.83 -1.58
N PRO A 1018 25.66 22.07 -1.08
CA PRO A 1018 24.91 22.44 0.11
C PRO A 1018 25.58 21.97 1.43
N LEU A 1019 26.85 21.59 1.38
CA LEU A 1019 27.62 21.18 2.56
C LEU A 1019 28.61 22.28 2.95
N ASP A 1020 28.59 22.69 4.22
CA ASP A 1020 29.59 23.58 4.80
C ASP A 1020 30.74 22.77 5.44
N ALA A 1021 31.70 23.45 6.07
CA ALA A 1021 32.84 22.80 6.72
C ALA A 1021 32.45 21.85 7.87
N ARG A 1022 31.34 22.11 8.58
CA ARG A 1022 30.85 21.26 9.68
C ARG A 1022 30.27 19.98 9.15
N HIS A 1023 29.42 20.08 8.11
CA HIS A 1023 28.82 18.93 7.45
C HIS A 1023 29.88 18.00 6.84
N LEU A 1024 30.94 18.55 6.25
CA LEU A 1024 32.05 17.74 5.72
C LEU A 1024 32.83 17.01 6.82
N ARG A 1025 33.00 17.60 8.00
CA ARG A 1025 33.60 16.90 9.15
C ARG A 1025 32.74 15.73 9.64
N ILE A 1026 31.42 15.88 9.62
CA ILE A 1026 30.50 14.75 9.90
C ILE A 1026 30.67 13.69 8.80
N MET A 1027 30.65 14.09 7.53
CA MET A 1027 30.80 13.17 6.39
C MET A 1027 32.09 12.34 6.46
N LEU A 1028 33.22 12.91 6.91
CA LEU A 1028 34.46 12.16 7.15
C LEU A 1028 34.28 10.97 8.11
N LEU A 1029 33.45 11.12 9.14
CA LEU A 1029 33.15 10.04 10.08
C LEU A 1029 32.38 8.92 9.39
N PHE A 1030 31.42 9.26 8.54
CA PHE A 1030 30.62 8.31 7.79
C PHE A 1030 31.37 7.68 6.61
N ASN A 1031 32.33 8.38 6.01
CA ASN A 1031 33.18 7.81 4.97
C ASN A 1031 34.04 6.65 5.50
N ASN A 1032 34.34 6.64 6.80
CA ASN A 1032 35.02 5.53 7.49
C ASN A 1032 34.09 4.33 7.77
N LEU A 1033 32.77 4.44 7.56
CA LEU A 1033 31.80 3.37 7.79
C LEU A 1033 31.60 2.46 6.57
N PRO A 1034 31.20 1.18 6.77
CA PRO A 1034 30.92 0.25 5.69
C PRO A 1034 29.59 0.55 4.99
N PHE A 1035 29.57 0.42 3.67
CA PHE A 1035 28.35 0.42 2.85
C PHE A 1035 28.31 -0.86 2.01
N ARG A 1036 27.10 -1.38 1.74
CA ARG A 1036 26.91 -2.60 0.92
C ARG A 1036 27.52 -2.50 -0.47
N SER A 1037 27.45 -1.32 -1.06
CA SER A 1037 27.96 -1.03 -2.38
C SER A 1037 28.29 0.44 -2.51
N THR A 1038 29.06 0.80 -3.54
CA THR A 1038 29.28 2.20 -3.93
C THR A 1038 27.94 2.91 -4.19
N ARG A 1039 26.93 2.22 -4.74
CA ARG A 1039 25.60 2.80 -4.98
C ARG A 1039 24.93 3.24 -3.68
N ASN A 1040 24.98 2.42 -2.64
CA ASN A 1040 24.41 2.73 -1.33
C ASN A 1040 25.11 3.93 -0.67
N TYR A 1041 26.45 4.01 -0.78
CA TYR A 1041 27.20 5.17 -0.32
C TYR A 1041 26.77 6.45 -1.04
N LEU A 1042 26.62 6.38 -2.36
CA LEU A 1042 26.16 7.51 -3.15
C LEU A 1042 24.73 7.93 -2.75
N GLN A 1043 23.80 6.99 -2.59
CA GLN A 1043 22.44 7.30 -2.12
C GLN A 1043 22.42 7.96 -0.74
N PHE A 1044 23.32 7.54 0.16
CA PHE A 1044 23.48 8.18 1.47
C PHE A 1044 23.91 9.64 1.34
N VAL A 1045 24.97 9.90 0.56
CA VAL A 1045 25.46 11.27 0.29
C VAL A 1045 24.34 12.14 -0.24
N GLU A 1046 23.51 11.60 -1.13
CA GLU A 1046 22.41 12.31 -1.77
C GLU A 1046 21.25 12.59 -0.81
N ALA A 1047 20.82 11.59 -0.02
CA ALA A 1047 19.81 11.76 1.01
C ALA A 1047 20.20 12.86 2.02
N VAL A 1048 21.46 12.86 2.46
CA VAL A 1048 22.01 13.90 3.35
C VAL A 1048 22.00 15.27 2.67
N THR A 1049 22.48 15.35 1.44
CA THR A 1049 22.57 16.59 0.65
C THR A 1049 21.19 17.22 0.46
N VAL A 1050 20.17 16.42 0.12
CA VAL A 1050 18.79 16.87 -0.08
C VAL A 1050 18.17 17.36 1.23
N LYS A 1051 18.26 16.57 2.30
CA LYS A 1051 17.71 16.95 3.62
C LYS A 1051 18.38 18.21 4.17
N LEU A 1052 19.70 18.37 3.99
CA LEU A 1052 20.41 19.59 4.40
C LEU A 1052 20.06 20.80 3.54
N ALA A 1053 19.87 20.63 2.23
CA ALA A 1053 19.48 21.73 1.35
C ALA A 1053 18.09 22.30 1.71
N GLN A 1054 17.15 21.44 2.14
CA GLN A 1054 15.85 21.87 2.67
C GLN A 1054 15.98 22.67 3.96
N LYS A 1055 16.94 22.30 4.83
CA LYS A 1055 17.16 22.93 6.12
C LYS A 1055 17.98 24.23 6.05
N TYR A 1056 18.96 24.28 5.14
CA TYR A 1056 19.92 25.38 5.00
C TYR A 1056 20.03 25.81 3.53
N PRO A 1057 19.15 26.70 3.04
CA PRO A 1057 19.05 27.00 1.61
C PRO A 1057 20.28 27.70 1.00
N LYS A 1058 21.23 28.23 1.80
CA LYS A 1058 22.48 28.85 1.33
C LYS A 1058 23.63 28.73 2.35
N PRO A 1059 24.33 27.58 2.43
CA PRO A 1059 25.47 27.45 3.34
C PRO A 1059 26.67 28.27 2.88
N ALA A 1060 27.52 28.69 3.82
CA ALA A 1060 28.82 29.27 3.50
C ALA A 1060 29.67 28.25 2.73
N ARG A 1061 30.48 28.73 1.77
CA ARG A 1061 31.41 27.85 1.04
C ARG A 1061 32.36 27.17 2.03
N PRO A 1062 32.52 25.85 1.99
CA PRO A 1062 33.36 25.14 2.94
C PRO A 1062 34.83 25.53 2.76
N ASN A 1063 35.50 25.83 3.87
CA ASN A 1063 36.94 26.07 3.93
C ASN A 1063 37.58 25.11 4.95
N MET A 1064 38.38 24.18 4.46
CA MET A 1064 39.03 23.13 5.24
C MET A 1064 40.52 23.39 5.47
N LEU A 1065 41.14 24.31 4.70
CA LEU A 1065 42.57 24.66 4.83
C LEU A 1065 42.80 25.76 5.86
N THR A 1066 43.89 25.65 6.62
CA THR A 1066 44.39 26.75 7.46
C THR A 1066 45.14 27.79 6.63
N ASN A 1067 45.25 29.02 7.15
CA ASN A 1067 46.01 30.09 6.48
C ASN A 1067 47.50 29.73 6.30
N GLU A 1068 48.07 28.96 7.23
CA GLU A 1068 49.44 28.45 7.11
C GLU A 1068 49.55 27.45 5.95
N GLN A 1069 48.65 26.46 5.89
CA GLN A 1069 48.62 25.49 4.78
C GLN A 1069 48.47 26.17 3.41
N ARG A 1070 47.63 27.21 3.31
CA ARG A 1070 47.48 27.99 2.07
C ARG A 1070 48.78 28.67 1.66
N ARG A 1071 49.47 29.33 2.60
CA ARG A 1071 50.76 29.99 2.31
C ARG A 1071 51.82 29.00 1.87
N THR A 1072 51.92 27.86 2.55
CA THR A 1072 52.87 26.79 2.18
C THR A 1072 52.59 26.28 0.77
N LEU A 1073 51.33 25.94 0.45
CA LEU A 1073 50.95 25.46 -0.89
C LEU A 1073 51.30 26.46 -2.00
N LEU A 1074 51.06 27.75 -1.78
CA LEU A 1074 51.38 28.79 -2.76
C LEU A 1074 52.90 29.00 -2.91
N SER A 1075 53.64 28.93 -1.81
CA SER A 1075 55.11 29.05 -1.80
C SER A 1075 55.75 27.88 -2.56
N ASP A 1076 55.33 26.65 -2.26
CA ASP A 1076 55.89 25.42 -2.86
C ASP A 1076 55.68 25.36 -4.38
N GLN A 1077 54.66 26.06 -4.90
CA GLN A 1077 54.30 26.07 -6.32
C GLN A 1077 54.68 27.35 -7.05
N ALA A 1078 55.34 28.31 -6.39
CA ALA A 1078 55.66 29.62 -6.96
C ALA A 1078 56.53 29.52 -8.22
N GLU A 1079 57.60 28.72 -8.19
CA GLU A 1079 58.49 28.54 -9.34
C GLU A 1079 57.79 27.83 -10.50
N ASN A 1080 56.97 26.82 -10.20
CA ASN A 1080 56.18 26.10 -11.21
C ASN A 1080 55.18 27.05 -11.90
N ASN A 1081 54.49 27.89 -11.14
CA ASN A 1081 53.55 28.87 -11.66
C ASN A 1081 54.26 29.93 -12.52
N ALA A 1082 55.43 30.42 -12.09
CA ALA A 1082 56.21 31.40 -12.84
C ALA A 1082 56.69 30.84 -14.19
N TYR A 1083 57.12 29.58 -14.20
CA TYR A 1083 57.46 28.89 -15.44
C TYR A 1083 56.25 28.81 -16.39
N ILE A 1084 55.08 28.40 -15.92
CA ILE A 1084 53.88 28.27 -16.75
C ILE A 1084 53.46 29.63 -17.32
N ALA A 1085 53.45 30.68 -16.50
CA ALA A 1085 53.05 32.03 -16.90
C ALA A 1085 53.93 32.59 -18.03
N ARG A 1086 55.25 32.47 -17.91
CA ARG A 1086 56.19 32.91 -18.97
C ARG A 1086 56.06 32.04 -20.22
N THR A 1087 55.99 30.72 -20.02
CA THR A 1087 56.13 29.75 -21.11
C THR A 1087 54.88 29.60 -21.96
N TYR A 1088 53.69 29.65 -21.36
CA TYR A 1088 52.40 29.37 -22.03
C TYR A 1088 51.47 30.59 -22.12
N LEU A 1089 51.67 31.62 -21.29
CA LEU A 1089 50.87 32.86 -21.35
C LEU A 1089 51.67 34.09 -21.82
N GLY A 1090 52.99 33.97 -22.01
CA GLY A 1090 53.85 35.08 -22.43
C GLY A 1090 53.99 36.19 -21.38
N ARG A 1091 53.78 35.87 -20.09
CA ARG A 1091 53.80 36.85 -19.00
C ARG A 1091 55.18 36.91 -18.33
N GLU A 1092 55.95 37.95 -18.63
CA GLU A 1092 57.29 38.15 -18.08
C GLU A 1092 57.30 38.34 -16.55
N ASP A 1093 56.22 38.88 -15.99
CA ASP A 1093 56.03 39.05 -14.54
C ASP A 1093 55.96 37.73 -13.76
N GLY A 1094 55.86 36.59 -14.45
CA GLY A 1094 55.79 35.26 -13.85
C GLY A 1094 54.49 35.00 -13.09
N ARG A 1095 53.43 35.80 -13.29
CA ARG A 1095 52.16 35.65 -12.54
C ARG A 1095 51.14 34.84 -13.34
N LEU A 1096 50.92 33.60 -12.89
CA LEU A 1096 49.87 32.75 -13.44
C LEU A 1096 48.47 33.20 -12.98
N PHE A 1097 48.34 33.49 -11.68
CA PHE A 1097 47.11 33.96 -11.04
C PHE A 1097 47.25 35.44 -10.64
N SER A 1098 46.16 36.21 -10.78
CA SER A 1098 46.13 37.66 -10.53
C SER A 1098 46.09 38.00 -9.04
N ASP A 1099 45.38 37.22 -8.23
CA ASP A 1099 45.31 37.41 -6.77
C ASP A 1099 46.17 36.37 -6.03
N LEU A 1100 47.21 36.84 -5.32
CA LEU A 1100 48.06 36.03 -4.45
C LEU A 1100 47.75 36.22 -2.95
N THR A 1101 46.75 37.03 -2.62
CA THR A 1101 46.40 37.29 -1.23
C THR A 1101 45.68 36.08 -0.62
N VAL A 1102 46.20 35.61 0.52
CA VAL A 1102 45.49 34.63 1.35
C VAL A 1102 44.39 35.37 2.07
N ASN A 1103 43.16 35.19 1.59
CA ASN A 1103 41.99 35.88 2.11
C ASN A 1103 41.83 35.57 3.61
N GLN A 1104 41.92 36.59 4.49
CA GLN A 1104 41.81 36.43 5.95
C GLN A 1104 40.39 36.07 6.39
N ALA A 1105 39.40 36.23 5.52
CA ALA A 1105 38.01 35.94 5.81
C ALA A 1105 37.77 34.41 5.86
N ALA A 1106 37.41 33.95 7.06
CA ALA A 1106 36.89 32.62 7.39
C ALA A 1106 37.91 31.49 7.61
N GLN A 1107 38.76 31.62 8.64
CA GLN A 1107 38.75 30.55 9.65
C GLN A 1107 37.39 30.64 10.33
N GLN A 1108 36.39 29.92 9.81
CA GLN A 1108 35.21 29.67 10.61
C GLN A 1108 35.68 28.88 11.82
N HIS A 1109 35.71 29.52 12.99
CA HIS A 1109 35.70 28.80 14.26
C HIS A 1109 34.52 27.85 14.17
N VAL A 1110 34.84 26.56 14.03
CA VAL A 1110 33.86 25.50 13.92
C VAL A 1110 33.13 25.47 15.25
N ALA A 1111 31.94 26.08 15.29
CA ALA A 1111 30.98 25.83 16.35
C ALA A 1111 30.73 24.32 16.45
N ASP A 1112 30.41 23.85 17.66
CA ASP A 1112 30.07 22.46 17.91
C ASP A 1112 29.04 21.95 16.88
N ILE A 1113 29.22 20.70 16.42
CA ILE A 1113 28.34 20.04 15.45
C ILE A 1113 26.94 19.92 16.06
N PRO A 1114 25.89 20.58 15.52
CA PRO A 1114 24.54 20.45 16.07
C PRO A 1114 24.11 18.99 16.10
N ALA A 1115 23.56 18.54 17.23
CA ALA A 1115 23.16 17.15 17.41
C ALA A 1115 22.15 16.69 16.34
N GLU A 1116 21.23 17.57 15.96
CA GLU A 1116 20.24 17.36 14.90
C GLU A 1116 20.85 17.07 13.52
N ASP A 1117 21.94 17.76 13.14
CA ASP A 1117 22.60 17.52 11.85
C ASP A 1117 23.30 16.15 11.86
N PHE A 1118 23.88 15.75 13.00
CA PHE A 1118 24.44 14.41 13.15
C PHE A 1118 23.36 13.31 13.12
N GLU A 1119 22.20 13.54 13.75
CA GLU A 1119 21.06 12.61 13.73
C GLU A 1119 20.53 12.38 12.31
N LEU A 1120 20.44 13.44 11.50
CA LEU A 1120 20.06 13.38 10.08
C LEU A 1120 21.00 12.49 9.26
N PHE A 1121 22.31 12.61 9.46
CA PHE A 1121 23.29 11.73 8.79
C PHE A 1121 23.14 10.29 9.26
N MET A 1122 22.96 10.04 10.56
CA MET A 1122 22.75 8.69 11.09
C MET A 1122 21.50 8.02 10.51
N GLU A 1123 20.38 8.75 10.45
CA GLU A 1123 19.12 8.28 9.85
C GLU A 1123 19.31 7.93 8.36
N SER A 1124 19.97 8.81 7.61
CA SER A 1124 20.28 8.60 6.20
C SER A 1124 21.20 7.39 6.01
N TYR A 1125 22.25 7.26 6.84
CA TYR A 1125 23.16 6.13 6.82
C TYR A 1125 22.45 4.81 7.10
N ARG A 1126 21.56 4.76 8.09
CA ARG A 1126 20.76 3.55 8.39
C ARG A 1126 19.94 3.10 7.21
N SER A 1127 19.18 4.02 6.60
CA SER A 1127 18.31 3.71 5.45
C SER A 1127 19.06 3.15 4.24
N GLN A 1128 20.33 3.55 4.05
CA GLN A 1128 21.10 3.20 2.86
C GLN A 1128 22.20 2.15 3.10
N SER A 1129 22.77 2.05 4.29
CA SER A 1129 23.82 1.05 4.62
C SER A 1129 23.26 -0.35 4.81
N GLY A 1130 21.97 -0.46 5.19
CA GLY A 1130 21.32 -1.72 5.53
C GLY A 1130 22.04 -2.46 6.66
N ILE A 1131 22.54 -1.69 7.62
CA ILE A 1131 23.18 -2.17 8.84
C ILE A 1131 22.26 -3.08 9.66
N ASP A 1132 20.94 -2.89 9.57
CA ASP A 1132 19.95 -3.71 10.29
C ASP A 1132 19.99 -5.19 9.87
N GLU A 1133 20.09 -5.49 8.57
CA GLU A 1133 20.21 -6.89 8.11
C GLU A 1133 21.62 -7.46 8.39
N MET A 1134 22.67 -6.63 8.36
CA MET A 1134 24.02 -7.06 8.76
C MET A 1134 24.07 -7.45 10.24
N MET A 1135 23.32 -6.74 11.09
CA MET A 1135 23.20 -7.01 12.52
C MET A 1135 22.32 -8.24 12.81
N LEU A 1136 21.28 -8.49 12.00
CA LEU A 1136 20.41 -9.67 12.11
C LEU A 1136 21.06 -10.96 11.59
N SER A 1137 22.01 -10.88 10.64
CA SER A 1137 22.63 -12.05 10.01
C SER A 1137 23.76 -12.71 10.83
N GLY A 1138 24.21 -12.12 11.94
CA GLY A 1138 25.20 -12.69 12.87
C GLY A 1138 26.59 -13.00 12.28
N SER A 1139 26.80 -12.84 10.97
CA SER A 1139 28.07 -13.13 10.31
C SER A 1139 28.87 -11.85 10.11
N GLY A 1140 29.92 -11.67 10.90
CA GLY A 1140 30.99 -10.73 10.55
C GLY A 1140 31.61 -11.16 9.22
N ALA A 1141 31.29 -10.46 8.14
CA ALA A 1141 31.88 -10.69 6.84
C ALA A 1141 33.39 -10.41 6.90
N SER A 1142 34.21 -11.45 6.88
CA SER A 1142 35.62 -11.32 6.51
C SER A 1142 35.69 -11.03 5.01
N ALA A 1143 36.26 -9.88 4.67
CA ALA A 1143 36.60 -9.55 3.29
C ALA A 1143 37.69 -10.53 2.82
N LYS A 1144 37.31 -11.59 2.09
CA LYS A 1144 38.27 -12.43 1.37
C LYS A 1144 38.78 -11.67 0.14
N SER A 1145 40.01 -11.16 0.24
CA SER A 1145 40.82 -10.86 -0.95
C SER A 1145 41.16 -12.18 -1.64
N LYS A 1146 40.79 -12.32 -2.91
CA LYS A 1146 41.37 -13.34 -3.80
C LYS A 1146 42.85 -13.00 -3.99
N ASN A 1147 43.73 -13.80 -3.40
CA ASN A 1147 45.02 -14.21 -3.96
C ASN A 1147 45.62 -15.31 -3.07
N GLY A 1148 45.92 -16.45 -3.67
CA GLY A 1148 46.28 -17.67 -2.94
C GLY A 1148 47.74 -17.74 -2.49
N ARG A 1149 47.98 -18.54 -1.46
CA ARG A 1149 49.02 -19.57 -1.41
C ARG A 1149 48.79 -20.46 -0.19
N GLN A 1150 48.75 -21.77 -0.43
CA GLN A 1150 48.81 -22.82 0.59
C GLN A 1150 50.08 -22.67 1.43
N LEU A 1151 49.98 -22.94 2.73
CA LEU A 1151 51.02 -23.62 3.51
C LEU A 1151 50.35 -24.30 4.73
N ASN A 1152 50.67 -25.59 4.87
CA ASN A 1152 50.25 -26.49 5.95
C ASN A 1152 50.83 -26.10 7.31
N GLY A 1153 50.19 -26.54 8.39
CA GLY A 1153 50.91 -27.08 9.54
C GLY A 1153 50.49 -26.64 10.94
N GLN A 1154 49.93 -27.61 11.66
CA GLN A 1154 50.08 -27.90 13.09
C GLN A 1154 49.11 -27.33 14.13
N SER A 1155 48.56 -28.32 14.83
CA SER A 1155 47.75 -28.39 16.05
C SER A 1155 48.45 -27.89 17.32
N GLY A 1156 47.68 -27.37 18.30
CA GLY A 1156 48.13 -27.36 19.69
C GLY A 1156 47.37 -26.44 20.67
N GLN A 1157 46.42 -27.04 21.40
CA GLN A 1157 45.98 -26.75 22.79
C GLN A 1157 45.15 -25.50 23.18
N PRO A 1158 44.26 -25.63 24.22
CA PRO A 1158 43.26 -24.62 24.57
C PRO A 1158 43.81 -23.58 25.56
N ARG A 1159 43.56 -22.30 25.31
CA ARG A 1159 43.89 -21.22 26.27
C ARG A 1159 42.65 -20.66 26.97
N LYS A 1160 42.81 -20.61 28.29
CA LYS A 1160 42.00 -20.06 29.37
C LYS A 1160 41.33 -18.71 29.05
N SER A 1161 40.16 -18.54 29.65
CA SER A 1161 39.35 -17.33 29.76
C SER A 1161 40.14 -16.09 30.19
N ASN A 1162 40.09 -15.04 29.37
CA ASN A 1162 40.39 -13.65 29.74
C ASN A 1162 39.10 -12.80 29.61
N PRO A 1163 38.88 -11.78 30.46
CA PRO A 1163 37.68 -10.94 30.45
C PRO A 1163 37.62 -10.04 29.20
N PRO A 1164 36.44 -9.56 28.77
CA PRO A 1164 36.25 -8.92 27.46
C PRO A 1164 36.73 -7.46 27.49
N GLN A 1165 38.01 -7.20 27.19
CA GLN A 1165 38.56 -5.84 27.06
C GLN A 1165 38.73 -5.36 25.61
N ASN A 1166 38.36 -6.14 24.60
CA ASN A 1166 38.47 -5.69 23.21
C ASN A 1166 37.10 -5.36 22.64
N LEU A 1167 36.83 -4.06 22.47
CA LEU A 1167 35.79 -3.58 21.55
C LEU A 1167 36.00 -4.25 20.19
N THR A 1168 34.91 -4.74 19.60
CA THR A 1168 34.93 -5.25 18.22
C THR A 1168 35.44 -4.16 17.27
N SER A 1169 36.03 -4.53 16.13
CA SER A 1169 36.46 -3.58 15.09
C SER A 1169 35.34 -2.61 14.69
N PHE A 1170 34.10 -3.10 14.74
CA PHE A 1170 32.87 -2.33 14.52
C PHE A 1170 32.60 -1.28 15.61
N GLN A 1171 32.77 -1.64 16.89
CA GLN A 1171 32.61 -0.69 18.01
C GLN A 1171 33.70 0.39 18.02
N ARG A 1172 34.93 0.06 17.62
CA ARG A 1172 35.99 1.08 17.44
C ARG A 1172 35.67 2.05 16.33
N LEU A 1173 35.09 1.56 15.24
CA LEU A 1173 34.66 2.37 14.08
C LEU A 1173 33.63 3.45 14.46
N LEU A 1174 32.80 3.16 15.46
CA LEU A 1174 31.73 4.05 15.91
C LEU A 1174 32.16 4.99 17.07
N MET A 1175 33.40 4.94 17.54
CA MET A 1175 33.86 5.81 18.64
C MET A 1175 33.87 7.30 18.36
N PRO A 1176 34.21 7.75 17.14
CA PRO A 1176 34.05 9.16 16.80
C PRO A 1176 32.59 9.63 16.85
N ALA A 1177 31.65 8.82 16.36
CA ALA A 1177 30.22 9.08 16.44
C ALA A 1177 29.73 9.13 17.89
N PHE A 1178 30.15 8.16 18.70
CA PHE A 1178 29.82 8.12 20.12
C PHE A 1178 30.40 9.32 20.89
N ARG A 1179 31.62 9.76 20.58
CA ARG A 1179 32.26 10.95 21.17
C ARG A 1179 31.44 12.21 20.96
N ILE A 1180 30.82 12.38 19.78
CA ILE A 1180 29.93 13.52 19.49
C ILE A 1180 28.67 13.45 20.33
N VAL A 1181 28.04 12.26 20.40
CA VAL A 1181 26.84 12.03 21.23
C VAL A 1181 27.16 12.26 22.71
N VAL A 1182 28.33 11.83 23.20
CA VAL A 1182 28.74 12.06 24.58
C VAL A 1182 28.92 13.54 24.88
N ARG A 1183 29.57 14.30 24.00
CA ARG A 1183 29.75 15.76 24.18
C ARG A 1183 28.41 16.52 24.23
N HIS A 1184 27.41 16.08 23.48
CA HIS A 1184 26.12 16.79 23.40
C HIS A 1184 25.09 16.33 24.43
N TYR A 1185 25.12 15.05 24.82
CA TYR A 1185 24.07 14.43 25.64
C TYR A 1185 24.54 14.01 27.04
N SER A 1186 25.73 14.42 27.45
CA SER A 1186 26.32 14.13 28.77
C SER A 1186 26.74 15.41 29.48
N SER A 1187 26.75 15.38 30.81
CA SER A 1187 27.26 16.52 31.60
C SER A 1187 28.78 16.71 31.43
N GLU A 1188 29.32 17.89 31.75
CA GLU A 1188 30.77 18.14 31.71
C GLU A 1188 31.58 17.06 32.46
N ILE A 1189 31.11 16.63 33.63
CA ILE A 1189 31.74 15.56 34.42
C ILE A 1189 31.79 14.25 33.63
N GLN A 1190 30.73 13.92 32.89
CA GLN A 1190 30.67 12.73 32.05
C GLN A 1190 31.54 12.86 30.80
N VAL A 1191 31.65 14.06 30.21
CA VAL A 1191 32.57 14.35 29.10
C VAL A 1191 34.02 14.21 29.55
N THR A 1192 34.37 14.69 30.74
CA THR A 1192 35.70 14.53 31.34
C THR A 1192 36.01 13.05 31.60
N LYS A 1193 35.06 12.29 32.14
CA LYS A 1193 35.19 10.83 32.32
C LYS A 1193 35.36 10.09 30.99
N PHE A 1194 34.61 10.48 29.96
CA PHE A 1194 34.77 9.94 28.62
C PHE A 1194 36.12 10.28 28.00
N ASN A 1195 36.63 11.50 28.19
CA ASN A 1195 37.95 11.88 27.69
C ASN A 1195 39.09 11.13 28.39
N ALA A 1196 38.91 10.78 29.67
CA ALA A 1196 39.87 10.00 30.46
C ALA A 1196 39.89 8.51 30.05
N ASP A 1197 38.72 7.89 29.84
CA ASP A 1197 38.61 6.51 29.37
C ASP A 1197 37.38 6.33 28.45
N PRO A 1198 37.54 6.55 27.13
CA PRO A 1198 36.45 6.45 26.16
C PRO A 1198 35.88 5.03 26.06
N ILE A 1199 36.72 4.02 26.29
CA ILE A 1199 36.38 2.61 26.12
C ILE A 1199 35.52 2.15 27.31
N ALA A 1200 35.94 2.46 28.54
CA ALA A 1200 35.14 2.17 29.72
C ALA A 1200 33.81 2.95 29.72
N PHE A 1201 33.82 4.20 29.22
CA PHE A 1201 32.61 4.99 29.10
C PHE A 1201 31.65 4.43 28.04
N PHE A 1202 32.15 3.95 26.90
CA PHE A 1202 31.34 3.26 25.90
C PHE A 1202 30.83 1.90 26.38
N ALA A 1203 31.59 1.19 27.21
CA ALA A 1203 31.16 -0.06 27.83
C ALA A 1203 30.03 0.15 28.86
N ASN A 1204 29.89 1.37 29.41
CA ASN A 1204 28.83 1.72 30.35
C ASN A 1204 27.48 1.94 29.66
N ARG A 1205 26.77 0.83 29.43
CA ARG A 1205 25.45 0.80 28.78
C ARG A 1205 24.34 1.57 29.49
N LYS A 1206 24.56 1.99 30.74
CA LYS A 1206 23.57 2.73 31.55
C LYS A 1206 23.61 4.25 31.32
N SER A 1207 24.67 4.77 30.67
CA SER A 1207 24.78 6.22 30.42
C SER A 1207 23.69 6.74 29.47
N LYS A 1208 23.23 7.99 29.70
CA LYS A 1208 22.22 8.65 28.85
C LYS A 1208 22.70 8.74 27.39
N ALA A 1209 23.99 9.06 27.21
CA ALA A 1209 24.63 9.09 25.89
C ALA A 1209 24.66 7.70 25.22
N TYR A 1210 24.90 6.61 25.95
CA TYR A 1210 24.84 5.27 25.36
C TYR A 1210 23.43 4.86 24.98
N ARG A 1211 22.41 5.17 25.79
CA ARG A 1211 21.01 4.90 25.43
C ARG A 1211 20.57 5.71 24.21
N LYS A 1212 20.94 7.00 24.14
CA LYS A 1212 20.66 7.87 22.98
C LYS A 1212 21.42 7.40 21.74
N PHE A 1213 22.70 7.05 21.87
CA PHE A 1213 23.47 6.41 20.81
C PHE A 1213 22.83 5.09 20.35
N GLY A 1214 22.29 4.30 21.28
CA GLY A 1214 21.53 3.09 20.99
C GLY A 1214 20.26 3.38 20.18
N GLN A 1215 19.45 4.36 20.59
CA GLN A 1215 18.27 4.80 19.81
C GLN A 1215 18.63 5.32 18.42
N LEU A 1216 19.82 5.92 18.27
CA LEU A 1216 20.36 6.44 17.02
C LEU A 1216 21.13 5.42 16.18
N VAL A 1217 21.39 4.21 16.69
CA VAL A 1217 22.02 3.11 15.94
C VAL A 1217 21.08 1.91 15.71
N TYR A 1218 20.22 1.54 16.67
CA TYR A 1218 19.29 0.39 16.62
C TYR A 1218 17.80 0.78 16.37
N THR A 1219 17.03 -0.04 15.65
CA THR A 1219 15.58 0.18 15.39
C THR A 1219 14.69 -0.30 16.54
N GLN A 1220 13.44 0.19 16.64
CA GLN A 1220 12.45 -0.29 17.62
C GLN A 1220 12.14 -1.80 17.52
N LYS A 1221 12.41 -2.44 16.37
CA LYS A 1221 12.25 -3.90 16.19
C LYS A 1221 13.44 -4.72 16.66
N ALA A 1222 14.60 -4.11 16.91
CA ALA A 1222 15.77 -4.75 17.51
C ALA A 1222 15.93 -4.23 18.93
N SER A 1223 15.16 -4.78 19.87
CA SER A 1223 15.36 -4.52 21.30
C SER A 1223 16.83 -4.76 21.68
N LEU A 1224 17.43 -3.83 22.43
CA LEU A 1224 18.71 -4.05 23.12
C LEU A 1224 18.63 -5.39 23.85
N PRO A 1225 19.65 -6.28 23.78
CA PRO A 1225 19.62 -7.51 24.53
C PRO A 1225 19.64 -7.19 26.03
N GLU A 1226 18.45 -7.20 26.64
CA GLU A 1226 18.24 -7.14 28.09
C GLU A 1226 18.36 -8.54 28.69
N THR A 1227 19.59 -9.01 28.89
CA THR A 1227 19.95 -10.05 29.87
C THR A 1227 21.45 -9.89 30.14
N ALA A 1228 22.00 -9.80 31.34
CA ALA A 1228 21.62 -10.48 32.58
C ALA A 1228 21.98 -9.64 33.83
N HIS A 1229 21.05 -9.59 34.78
CA HIS A 1229 21.34 -9.31 36.18
C HIS A 1229 20.61 -10.36 37.01
N LYS A 1230 21.36 -11.29 37.60
CA LYS A 1230 21.25 -11.82 38.98
C LYS A 1230 22.11 -13.09 39.14
N PRO A 1231 22.64 -13.28 40.35
CA PRO A 1231 23.99 -12.94 40.77
C PRO A 1231 25.09 -13.78 40.10
#